data_AF-A0A840XVQ2-F1
#
_entry.id   AF-A0A840XVQ2-F1
#
_cell.length_a   1.000
_cell.length_b   1.000
_cell.length_c   1.000
_cell.angle_alpha   90.00
_cell.angle_beta   90.00
_cell.angle_gamma   90.00
#
_symmetry.space_group_name_H-M   'P 1'
#
loop_
_entity.id
_entity.type
_entity.pdbx_description
1 polymer ?
#
loop_
_entity_poly.entity_id
_entity_poly.type
_entity_poly.pdbx_seq_one_letter_code
_entity_poly.pdbx_strand_id
1 'polypeptide(L)'
;MDPVPVSRRGALVLGGALAAPFGREAMAQGGPRLVMPVPPPCAARPGDIVGLTIEGPSDAAVLVFGQAFRAGDLPRGALLGCRRTDGRSLPTQFDLKIRHPDGSARHGIVSITVPALRAGERIGLVLTRGGAAEGGRLDVAAMLAGRAAVLDITPLRAGAPWRVDLLAAWMARREATPWQSGPLAVQERLSLPVPPSAIGGAESMRLLADLALRADGSLWVDLWLRNDIAMRPGGGEAAYRVALSLDGREALLAELPRHFQYQGFGRMRGAARGGGAPPRAPFLRHDVGYLAETAAIARYDQSTGVELARLEDLARARSAPAWDAPLAPRNITTAMGTGGGRPDIGPVTGYQAFWLCGADRRAAEFSLDQAEAAGAIPWHHWDSGDTRRQATWLNTRDWPGLWSDGRGGRPPRGLAQQIPDGTGWGMTKSHQPDLSYVPYLLTGRRAFLDGLLAQGCWNIVFHWRDQRRGAPVGAPLDDVIMLNGAQNRTHAWSMRQLDNAAWIAPEGDPAGEYLRAATATNWLWMRSRLADWTARQGEAHGWVPGAYGTPGALPPWQQDYLASTVALAARRGSDDARVCLAWMTNFLVGRFFAGASGFPREDGVAYLIAITRPDGPNDQILRTWSAIAAATRQRDWHNGDTWRTSRGDYSRWALQSLAQITETLNHARAREAYLWLLGAGAPFTGPEHYAASAQLNIVPRDMPRVPARALRCAA
;
A
#
# COMPACT_ATOMS: atom_id res chain seq x y z
N MET A 1 47.48 9.12 -24.53
CA MET A 1 47.67 10.58 -24.63
C MET A 1 47.05 11.20 -23.40
N ASP A 2 47.76 12.16 -22.81
CA ASP A 2 47.71 12.59 -21.41
C ASP A 2 46.35 13.05 -20.84
N PRO A 3 46.20 13.00 -19.50
CA PRO A 3 44.94 13.24 -18.81
C PRO A 3 44.75 14.74 -18.48
N VAL A 4 43.55 15.26 -18.74
CA VAL A 4 43.13 16.61 -18.32
C VAL A 4 42.52 16.54 -16.91
N PRO A 5 42.92 17.43 -15.97
CA PRO A 5 42.45 17.41 -14.60
C PRO A 5 41.09 18.11 -14.46
N VAL A 6 40.14 17.45 -13.80
CA VAL A 6 38.86 18.08 -13.40
C VAL A 6 39.05 18.79 -12.07
N SER A 7 38.97 20.12 -12.11
CA SER A 7 39.01 20.98 -10.94
C SER A 7 37.71 20.88 -10.14
N ARG A 8 37.87 20.70 -8.83
CA ARG A 8 36.81 20.89 -7.83
C ARG A 8 36.48 22.38 -7.74
N ARG A 9 35.25 22.76 -8.10
CA ARG A 9 34.50 23.90 -7.54
C ARG A 9 33.08 23.87 -8.13
N GLY A 10 32.13 23.45 -7.31
CA GLY A 10 30.70 23.52 -7.60
C GLY A 10 29.98 23.79 -6.30
N ALA A 11 29.72 25.07 -6.04
CA ALA A 11 29.07 25.58 -4.85
C ALA A 11 27.66 24.99 -4.70
N LEU A 12 27.29 24.75 -3.44
CA LEU A 12 25.91 24.56 -3.01
C LEU A 12 25.04 25.71 -3.55
N VAL A 13 24.13 25.40 -4.46
CA VAL A 13 22.93 26.21 -4.66
C VAL A 13 21.81 25.52 -3.91
N LEU A 14 21.47 26.09 -2.76
CA LEU A 14 20.24 25.85 -2.03
C LEU A 14 19.06 26.19 -2.94
N GLY A 15 18.52 25.18 -3.61
CA GLY A 15 17.20 25.26 -4.24
C GLY A 15 16.14 25.21 -3.16
N GLY A 16 15.76 26.39 -2.63
CA GLY A 16 14.54 26.56 -1.87
C GLY A 16 13.35 26.25 -2.76
N ALA A 17 12.78 25.05 -2.60
CA ALA A 17 11.46 24.76 -3.15
C ALA A 17 10.45 25.58 -2.34
N LEU A 18 9.85 26.55 -3.03
CA LEU A 18 8.71 27.33 -2.60
C LEU A 18 7.68 26.43 -1.91
N ALA A 19 7.61 26.55 -0.59
CA ALA A 19 6.36 26.39 0.11
C ALA A 19 5.39 27.37 -0.56
N ALA A 20 4.33 26.85 -1.21
CA ALA A 20 3.22 27.71 -1.58
C ALA A 20 2.80 28.47 -0.31
N PRO A 21 2.78 29.82 -0.33
CA PRO A 21 2.27 30.55 0.80
C PRO A 21 0.79 30.18 0.89
N PHE A 22 0.35 29.62 2.01
CA PHE A 22 -1.06 29.67 2.38
C PHE A 22 -1.39 31.16 2.58
N GLY A 23 -1.77 31.81 1.49
CA GLY A 23 -2.33 33.15 1.52
C GLY A 23 -3.54 33.13 2.44
N ARG A 24 -3.51 34.00 3.44
CA ARG A 24 -4.70 34.40 4.20
C ARG A 24 -5.64 35.09 3.22
N GLU A 25 -6.49 34.32 2.55
CA GLU A 25 -7.71 34.88 1.98
C GLU A 25 -8.72 35.08 3.11
N ALA A 26 -9.41 36.22 3.03
CA ALA A 26 -10.34 36.73 4.00
C ALA A 26 -11.36 35.66 4.43
N MET A 27 -11.55 35.52 5.74
CA MET A 27 -12.53 34.63 6.33
C MET A 27 -13.93 35.06 5.89
N ALA A 28 -14.49 34.35 4.92
CA ALA A 28 -15.92 34.15 4.88
C ALA A 28 -16.33 33.44 6.18
N GLN A 29 -17.34 33.95 6.87
CA GLN A 29 -17.85 33.38 8.12
C GLN A 29 -18.41 31.97 7.84
N GLY A 30 -17.61 30.96 8.16
CA GLY A 30 -17.97 29.54 8.07
C GLY A 30 -16.69 28.71 7.99
N GLY A 31 -16.41 27.89 9.00
CA GLY A 31 -15.26 26.97 8.97
C GLY A 31 -15.31 26.01 7.76
N PRO A 32 -14.22 25.26 7.48
CA PRO A 32 -14.19 24.35 6.34
C PRO A 32 -15.33 23.33 6.43
N ARG A 33 -16.01 23.09 5.31
CA ARG A 33 -17.08 22.08 5.23
C ARG A 33 -16.45 20.69 5.29
N LEU A 34 -16.89 19.89 6.26
CA LEU A 34 -16.38 18.54 6.49
C LEU A 34 -17.35 17.48 5.96
N VAL A 35 -16.80 16.47 5.30
CA VAL A 35 -17.49 15.22 4.97
C VAL A 35 -17.18 14.21 6.08
N MET A 36 -18.22 13.85 6.83
CA MET A 36 -18.12 12.84 7.87
C MET A 36 -18.41 11.45 7.30
N PRO A 37 -17.73 10.40 7.79
CA PRO A 37 -18.07 9.04 7.42
C PRO A 37 -19.46 8.67 7.94
N VAL A 38 -20.10 7.73 7.23
CA VAL A 38 -21.40 7.19 7.62
C VAL A 38 -21.19 6.08 8.65
N PRO A 39 -21.87 6.12 9.82
CA PRO A 39 -21.87 5.01 10.77
C PRO A 39 -22.22 3.66 10.09
N PRO A 40 -21.42 2.60 10.28
CA PRO A 40 -21.83 1.26 9.89
C PRO A 40 -22.94 0.76 10.83
N PRO A 41 -23.79 -0.19 10.41
CA PRO A 41 -24.73 -0.82 11.32
C PRO A 41 -24.02 -1.64 12.40
N CYS A 42 -24.62 -1.75 13.58
CA CYS A 42 -24.06 -2.54 14.68
C CYS A 42 -24.14 -4.05 14.38
N ALA A 43 -23.01 -4.75 14.55
CA ALA A 43 -22.91 -6.20 14.60
C ALA A 43 -23.29 -6.68 16.02
N ALA A 44 -24.58 -6.62 16.37
CA ALA A 44 -25.08 -6.81 17.74
C ALA A 44 -25.74 -8.18 18.01
N ARG A 45 -26.08 -8.95 16.97
CA ARG A 45 -26.73 -10.27 17.12
C ARG A 45 -25.67 -11.38 17.24
N PRO A 46 -25.97 -12.48 17.93
CA PRO A 46 -25.10 -13.66 17.90
C PRO A 46 -24.81 -14.10 16.46
N GLY A 47 -23.54 -14.31 16.15
CA GLY A 47 -23.08 -14.65 14.80
C GLY A 47 -22.83 -13.45 13.89
N ASP A 48 -23.12 -12.21 14.31
CA ASP A 48 -22.69 -11.03 13.57
C ASP A 48 -21.18 -10.89 13.57
N ILE A 49 -20.65 -10.44 12.44
CA ILE A 49 -19.22 -10.21 12.25
C ILE A 49 -18.94 -8.72 12.12
N VAL A 50 -19.47 -8.08 11.07
CA VAL A 50 -19.17 -6.69 10.74
C VAL A 50 -20.31 -6.03 9.99
N GLY A 51 -20.56 -4.76 10.31
CA GLY A 51 -21.50 -3.90 9.59
C GLY A 51 -20.86 -3.22 8.38
N LEU A 52 -21.62 -3.06 7.31
CA LEU A 52 -21.24 -2.35 6.09
C LEU A 52 -22.39 -1.45 5.65
N THR A 53 -22.10 -0.43 4.85
CA THR A 53 -23.14 0.42 4.26
C THR A 53 -22.97 0.50 2.75
N ILE A 54 -24.05 0.28 1.99
CA ILE A 54 -24.09 0.50 0.55
C ILE A 54 -24.88 1.79 0.25
N GLU A 55 -24.41 2.56 -0.73
CA GLU A 55 -24.99 3.86 -1.08
C GLU A 55 -25.21 3.98 -2.60
N GLY A 56 -26.44 4.36 -2.97
CA GLY A 56 -26.86 4.61 -4.34
C GLY A 56 -26.38 5.96 -4.90
N PRO A 57 -26.59 6.19 -6.21
CA PRO A 57 -27.46 5.41 -7.08
C PRO A 57 -26.81 4.13 -7.59
N SER A 58 -27.61 3.07 -7.76
CA SER A 58 -27.20 1.76 -8.27
C SER A 58 -28.35 0.99 -8.91
N ASP A 59 -28.02 0.04 -9.77
CA ASP A 59 -28.93 -0.98 -10.28
C ASP A 59 -28.94 -2.21 -9.34
N ALA A 60 -29.84 -3.15 -9.60
CA ALA A 60 -29.73 -4.48 -9.00
C ALA A 60 -28.51 -5.18 -9.62
N ALA A 61 -27.58 -5.62 -8.77
CA ALA A 61 -26.26 -6.08 -9.22
C ALA A 61 -25.66 -7.10 -8.25
N VAL A 62 -24.57 -7.74 -8.67
CA VAL A 62 -23.65 -8.46 -7.79
C VAL A 62 -22.52 -7.52 -7.38
N LEU A 63 -22.52 -7.12 -6.10
CA LEU A 63 -21.45 -6.35 -5.49
C LEU A 63 -20.30 -7.29 -5.11
N VAL A 64 -19.08 -7.00 -5.56
CA VAL A 64 -17.87 -7.78 -5.26
C VAL A 64 -16.85 -6.89 -4.54
N PHE A 65 -16.32 -7.35 -3.42
CA PHE A 65 -15.36 -6.59 -2.61
C PHE A 65 -14.44 -7.50 -1.78
N GLY A 66 -13.32 -6.95 -1.32
CA GLY A 66 -12.43 -7.62 -0.38
C GLY A 66 -12.84 -7.33 1.07
N GLN A 67 -12.70 -8.33 1.94
CA GLN A 67 -12.99 -8.20 3.37
C GLN A 67 -11.92 -8.92 4.20
N ALA A 68 -11.33 -8.20 5.16
CA ALA A 68 -10.51 -8.80 6.20
C ALA A 68 -11.37 -9.22 7.40
N PHE A 69 -10.93 -10.22 8.15
CA PHE A 69 -11.64 -10.74 9.33
C PHE A 69 -10.70 -10.80 10.53
N ARG A 70 -11.22 -10.64 11.75
CA ARG A 70 -10.42 -10.92 12.96
C ARG A 70 -10.21 -12.43 13.08
N ALA A 71 -9.14 -12.82 13.77
CA ALA A 71 -8.96 -14.21 14.14
C ALA A 71 -10.20 -14.72 14.91
N GLY A 72 -10.71 -15.88 14.52
CA GLY A 72 -11.90 -16.52 15.10
C GLY A 72 -13.26 -16.02 14.59
N ASP A 73 -13.36 -14.89 13.87
CA ASP A 73 -14.66 -14.35 13.46
C ASP A 73 -15.38 -15.26 12.45
N LEU A 74 -14.62 -15.82 11.50
CA LEU A 74 -15.08 -16.83 10.54
C LEU A 74 -14.19 -18.09 10.61
N PRO A 75 -14.48 -19.02 11.54
CA PRO A 75 -13.70 -20.24 11.73
C PRO A 75 -13.69 -21.17 10.50
N ARG A 76 -12.77 -22.13 10.47
CA ARG A 76 -12.72 -23.15 9.41
C ARG A 76 -14.06 -23.89 9.31
N GLY A 77 -14.58 -24.01 8.09
CA GLY A 77 -15.85 -24.68 7.79
C GLY A 77 -17.10 -23.83 8.04
N ALA A 78 -16.98 -22.65 8.66
CA ALA A 78 -18.11 -21.73 8.80
C ALA A 78 -18.45 -21.06 7.46
N LEU A 79 -19.74 -20.90 7.19
CA LEU A 79 -20.24 -20.21 6.02
C LEU A 79 -20.45 -18.72 6.32
N LEU A 80 -20.06 -17.86 5.38
CA LEU A 80 -20.31 -16.43 5.44
C LEU A 80 -21.68 -16.12 4.85
N GLY A 81 -22.52 -15.42 5.62
CA GLY A 81 -23.78 -14.86 5.13
C GLY A 81 -23.78 -13.33 5.19
N CYS A 82 -24.75 -12.72 4.54
CA CYS A 82 -25.06 -11.30 4.67
C CYS A 82 -26.55 -11.11 4.89
N ARG A 83 -26.91 -10.12 5.71
CA ARG A 83 -28.28 -9.64 5.81
C ARG A 83 -28.34 -8.12 5.78
N ARG A 84 -29.52 -7.60 5.44
CA ARG A 84 -29.87 -6.21 5.68
C ARG A 84 -30.15 -5.98 7.17
N THR A 85 -30.07 -4.73 7.61
CA THR A 85 -30.45 -4.33 8.98
C THR A 85 -31.90 -4.67 9.32
N ASP A 86 -32.80 -4.66 8.32
CA ASP A 86 -34.20 -5.11 8.45
C ASP A 86 -34.38 -6.64 8.60
N GLY A 87 -33.28 -7.41 8.63
CA GLY A 87 -33.29 -8.85 8.86
C GLY A 87 -33.37 -9.71 7.62
N ARG A 88 -33.61 -9.14 6.43
CA ARG A 88 -33.62 -9.90 5.18
C ARG A 88 -32.23 -10.40 4.79
N SER A 89 -32.07 -11.72 4.65
CA SER A 89 -30.84 -12.32 4.13
C SER A 89 -30.63 -11.99 2.66
N LEU A 90 -29.37 -11.82 2.27
CA LEU A 90 -28.94 -11.61 0.90
C LEU A 90 -28.11 -12.81 0.44
N PRO A 91 -28.30 -13.31 -0.79
CA PRO A 91 -27.41 -14.28 -1.38
C PRO A 91 -25.97 -13.80 -1.27
N THR A 92 -25.10 -14.67 -0.72
CA THR A 92 -23.72 -14.36 -0.41
C THR A 92 -22.84 -15.49 -0.90
N GLN A 93 -21.71 -15.14 -1.49
CA GLN A 93 -20.63 -16.04 -1.86
C GLN A 93 -19.34 -15.52 -1.22
N PHE A 94 -18.50 -16.43 -0.73
CA PHE A 94 -17.23 -16.13 -0.11
C PHE A 94 -16.08 -16.98 -0.66
N ASP A 95 -15.13 -16.30 -1.31
CA ASP A 95 -13.92 -16.89 -1.85
C ASP A 95 -12.73 -16.57 -0.93
N LEU A 96 -12.40 -17.49 -0.03
CA LEU A 96 -11.26 -17.37 0.87
C LEU A 96 -9.93 -17.20 0.10
N LYS A 97 -9.04 -16.35 0.60
CA LYS A 97 -7.69 -16.16 0.05
C LYS A 97 -6.59 -16.56 1.02
N ILE A 98 -6.71 -16.19 2.29
CA ILE A 98 -5.69 -16.47 3.30
C ILE A 98 -6.33 -16.65 4.67
N ARG A 99 -5.80 -17.57 5.48
CA ARG A 99 -6.22 -17.83 6.86
C ARG A 99 -5.30 -17.21 7.89
N HIS A 100 -5.83 -16.98 9.08
CA HIS A 100 -5.07 -16.79 10.30
C HIS A 100 -4.41 -18.11 10.75
N PRO A 101 -3.39 -18.07 11.64
CA PRO A 101 -2.77 -19.29 12.18
C PRO A 101 -3.76 -20.24 12.87
N ASP A 102 -4.84 -19.71 13.46
CA ASP A 102 -5.93 -20.51 14.06
C ASP A 102 -6.85 -21.20 13.02
N GLY A 103 -6.58 -21.01 11.73
CA GLY A 103 -7.35 -21.57 10.62
C GLY A 103 -8.61 -20.79 10.23
N SER A 104 -8.98 -19.75 10.97
CA SER A 104 -10.07 -18.83 10.60
C SER A 104 -9.70 -18.00 9.37
N ALA A 105 -10.70 -17.48 8.66
CA ALA A 105 -10.45 -16.60 7.53
C ALA A 105 -9.74 -15.32 7.98
N ARG A 106 -8.72 -14.88 7.24
CA ARG A 106 -8.05 -13.58 7.43
C ARG A 106 -8.48 -12.59 6.38
N HIS A 107 -8.51 -12.98 5.11
CA HIS A 107 -9.00 -12.17 4.00
C HIS A 107 -9.62 -13.06 2.93
N GLY A 108 -10.67 -12.54 2.30
CA GLY A 108 -11.28 -13.17 1.13
C GLY A 108 -12.13 -12.19 0.33
N ILE A 109 -12.67 -12.68 -0.78
CA ILE A 109 -13.54 -11.91 -1.68
C ILE A 109 -14.98 -12.28 -1.40
N VAL A 110 -15.82 -11.26 -1.20
CA VAL A 110 -17.24 -11.41 -0.91
C VAL A 110 -18.03 -10.93 -2.11
N SER A 111 -18.98 -11.75 -2.56
CA SER A 111 -19.96 -11.37 -3.59
C SER A 111 -21.36 -11.40 -2.99
N ILE A 112 -22.16 -10.34 -3.19
CA ILE A 112 -23.51 -10.22 -2.63
C ILE A 112 -24.46 -9.67 -3.67
N THR A 113 -25.65 -10.27 -3.78
CA THR A 113 -26.75 -9.69 -4.57
C THR A 113 -27.34 -8.51 -3.82
N VAL A 114 -27.34 -7.33 -4.46
CA VAL A 114 -27.85 -6.09 -3.87
C VAL A 114 -28.98 -5.51 -4.73
N PRO A 115 -29.96 -4.82 -4.12
CA PRO A 115 -31.06 -4.19 -4.86
C PRO A 115 -30.60 -2.90 -5.56
N ALA A 116 -31.42 -2.42 -6.50
CA ALA A 116 -31.29 -1.07 -7.03
C ALA A 116 -31.54 -0.04 -5.92
N LEU A 117 -30.78 1.06 -5.93
CA LEU A 117 -30.84 2.15 -4.96
C LEU A 117 -30.98 3.49 -5.67
N ARG A 118 -31.80 4.37 -5.11
CA ARG A 118 -31.89 5.77 -5.56
C ARG A 118 -30.62 6.54 -5.19
N ALA A 119 -30.42 7.69 -5.82
CA ALA A 119 -29.30 8.55 -5.48
C ALA A 119 -29.35 8.97 -4.00
N GLY A 120 -28.27 8.71 -3.25
CA GLY A 120 -28.19 9.00 -1.82
C GLY A 120 -28.94 8.02 -0.90
N GLU A 121 -29.67 7.05 -1.44
CA GLU A 121 -30.28 5.98 -0.64
C GLU A 121 -29.19 5.08 -0.05
N ARG A 122 -29.33 4.73 1.23
CA ARG A 122 -28.37 3.93 1.99
C ARG A 122 -29.04 2.72 2.59
N ILE A 123 -28.38 1.56 2.48
CA ILE A 123 -28.78 0.33 3.15
C ILE A 123 -27.61 -0.16 4.01
N GLY A 124 -27.91 -0.46 5.28
CA GLY A 124 -26.99 -1.17 6.17
C GLY A 124 -27.02 -2.67 5.90
N LEU A 125 -25.84 -3.27 5.82
CA LEU A 125 -25.60 -4.69 5.68
C LEU A 125 -24.83 -5.20 6.89
N VAL A 126 -25.04 -6.45 7.29
CA VAL A 126 -24.25 -7.11 8.33
C VAL A 126 -23.78 -8.45 7.79
N LEU A 127 -22.45 -8.65 7.75
CA LEU A 127 -21.85 -9.95 7.50
C LEU A 127 -21.98 -10.83 8.73
N THR A 128 -22.22 -12.11 8.52
CA THR A 128 -22.61 -13.07 9.56
C THR A 128 -21.93 -14.42 9.39
N ARG A 129 -21.74 -15.11 10.51
CA ARG A 129 -21.42 -16.52 10.58
C ARG A 129 -22.70 -17.35 10.49
N GLY A 130 -22.71 -18.38 9.66
CA GLY A 130 -23.88 -19.24 9.45
C GLY A 130 -24.75 -18.81 8.27
N GLY A 131 -24.12 -18.36 7.18
CA GLY A 131 -24.80 -18.20 5.90
C GLY A 131 -25.44 -19.50 5.41
N ALA A 132 -26.39 -19.39 4.49
CA ALA A 132 -26.90 -20.56 3.77
C ALA A 132 -25.75 -21.21 2.98
N ALA A 133 -25.83 -22.52 2.78
CA ALA A 133 -24.93 -23.21 1.86
C ALA A 133 -24.97 -22.51 0.50
N GLU A 134 -23.79 -22.26 -0.08
CA GLU A 134 -23.72 -21.66 -1.41
C GLU A 134 -24.41 -22.57 -2.41
N GLY A 135 -25.20 -21.96 -3.31
CA GLY A 135 -25.75 -22.66 -4.46
C GLY A 135 -24.64 -23.19 -5.38
N GLY A 136 -25.01 -24.03 -6.35
CA GLY A 136 -24.09 -24.53 -7.35
C GLY A 136 -23.36 -23.39 -8.07
N ARG A 137 -22.08 -23.63 -8.39
CA ARG A 137 -21.26 -22.71 -9.20
C ARG A 137 -21.98 -22.34 -10.49
N LEU A 138 -21.86 -21.07 -10.90
CA LEU A 138 -22.38 -20.60 -12.20
C LEU A 138 -21.87 -21.48 -13.37
N ASP A 139 -22.79 -21.87 -14.25
CA ASP A 139 -22.45 -22.55 -15.50
C ASP A 139 -21.80 -21.54 -16.47
N VAL A 140 -20.47 -21.56 -16.51
CA VAL A 140 -19.68 -20.67 -17.35
C VAL A 140 -20.01 -20.86 -18.83
N ALA A 141 -20.18 -22.11 -19.31
CA ALA A 141 -20.44 -22.34 -20.73
C ALA A 141 -21.80 -21.75 -21.15
N ALA A 142 -22.84 -21.97 -20.33
CA ALA A 142 -24.16 -21.39 -20.57
C ALA A 142 -24.13 -19.85 -20.53
N MET A 143 -23.42 -19.26 -19.56
CA MET A 143 -23.32 -17.82 -19.42
C MET A 143 -22.58 -17.15 -20.58
N LEU A 144 -21.59 -17.83 -21.17
CA LEU A 144 -20.82 -17.37 -22.32
C LEU A 144 -21.54 -17.58 -23.66
N ALA A 145 -22.63 -18.36 -23.71
CA ALA A 145 -23.37 -18.57 -24.94
C ALA A 145 -23.86 -17.25 -25.56
N GLY A 146 -23.40 -16.95 -26.78
CA GLY A 146 -23.69 -15.71 -27.51
C GLY A 146 -22.93 -14.47 -27.00
N ARG A 147 -21.89 -14.66 -26.18
CA ARG A 147 -21.01 -13.58 -25.69
C ARG A 147 -19.70 -13.57 -26.48
N ALA A 148 -19.06 -12.41 -26.57
CA ALA A 148 -17.74 -12.25 -27.18
C ALA A 148 -16.87 -11.29 -26.37
N ALA A 149 -15.58 -11.57 -26.25
CA ALA A 149 -14.59 -10.60 -25.79
C ALA A 149 -13.36 -10.69 -26.70
N VAL A 150 -13.23 -9.73 -27.61
CA VAL A 150 -12.18 -9.75 -28.63
C VAL A 150 -11.18 -8.65 -28.34
N LEU A 151 -9.92 -9.04 -28.21
CA LEU A 151 -8.78 -8.14 -28.07
C LEU A 151 -8.03 -8.07 -29.39
N ASP A 152 -7.86 -6.85 -29.89
CA ASP A 152 -7.03 -6.51 -31.04
C ASP A 152 -5.81 -5.73 -30.58
N ILE A 153 -4.62 -6.19 -30.96
CA ILE A 153 -3.36 -5.49 -30.77
C ILE A 153 -2.74 -5.22 -32.13
N THR A 154 -2.51 -3.95 -32.45
CA THR A 154 -1.91 -3.52 -33.71
C THR A 154 -0.57 -2.86 -33.44
N PRO A 155 0.53 -3.33 -34.06
CA PRO A 155 1.83 -2.71 -33.85
C PRO A 155 1.85 -1.28 -34.41
N LEU A 156 2.52 -0.35 -33.71
CA LEU A 156 2.77 1.01 -34.20
C LEU A 156 4.11 1.12 -34.95
N ARG A 157 4.84 0.02 -35.02
CA ARG A 157 6.10 -0.17 -35.76
C ARG A 157 5.93 -1.34 -36.72
N ALA A 158 7.00 -1.76 -37.40
CA ALA A 158 6.98 -2.95 -38.24
C ALA A 158 6.47 -4.18 -37.45
N GLY A 159 5.59 -4.98 -38.07
CA GLY A 159 4.92 -6.08 -37.39
C GLY A 159 3.63 -6.53 -38.08
N ALA A 160 2.86 -7.37 -37.40
CA ALA A 160 1.55 -7.85 -37.84
C ALA A 160 0.53 -7.75 -36.68
N PRO A 161 -0.73 -7.37 -36.94
CA PRO A 161 -1.75 -7.32 -35.91
C PRO A 161 -2.02 -8.71 -35.31
N TRP A 162 -2.41 -8.73 -34.04
CA TRP A 162 -2.81 -9.93 -33.33
C TRP A 162 -4.21 -9.75 -32.76
N ARG A 163 -5.10 -10.69 -33.11
CA ARG A 163 -6.46 -10.78 -32.62
C ARG A 163 -6.61 -12.03 -31.77
N VAL A 164 -7.25 -11.90 -30.61
CA VAL A 164 -7.58 -13.03 -29.74
C VAL A 164 -9.00 -12.90 -29.20
N ASP A 165 -9.76 -14.00 -29.30
CA ASP A 165 -10.99 -14.19 -28.55
C ASP A 165 -10.63 -14.67 -27.14
N LEU A 166 -10.78 -13.79 -26.15
CA LEU A 166 -10.42 -14.05 -24.77
C LEU A 166 -11.32 -15.12 -24.14
N LEU A 167 -12.59 -15.21 -24.53
CA LEU A 167 -13.53 -16.18 -23.97
C LEU A 167 -13.25 -17.58 -24.50
N ALA A 168 -12.99 -17.71 -25.80
CA ALA A 168 -12.57 -18.97 -26.39
C ALA A 168 -11.22 -19.44 -25.80
N ALA A 169 -10.25 -18.53 -25.67
CA ALA A 169 -8.96 -18.83 -25.07
C ALA A 169 -9.08 -19.22 -23.59
N TRP A 170 -9.99 -18.58 -22.85
CA TRP A 170 -10.29 -18.92 -21.46
C TRP A 170 -10.89 -20.31 -21.33
N MET A 171 -11.88 -20.66 -22.16
CA MET A 171 -12.49 -22.00 -22.16
C MET A 171 -11.48 -23.10 -22.48
N ALA A 172 -10.49 -22.82 -23.33
CA ALA A 172 -9.41 -23.76 -23.64
C ALA A 172 -8.34 -23.87 -22.54
N ARG A 173 -8.25 -22.90 -21.61
CA ARG A 173 -7.16 -22.77 -20.62
C ARG A 173 -7.70 -22.38 -19.24
N ARG A 174 -8.72 -23.12 -18.78
CA ARG A 174 -9.33 -22.89 -17.46
C ARG A 174 -8.28 -23.04 -16.35
N GLU A 175 -8.31 -22.14 -15.37
CA GLU A 175 -7.46 -22.27 -14.19
C GLU A 175 -7.95 -23.45 -13.34
N ALA A 176 -7.01 -24.26 -12.83
CA ALA A 176 -7.35 -25.34 -11.90
C ALA A 176 -7.95 -24.82 -10.59
N THR A 177 -7.51 -23.64 -10.14
CA THR A 177 -8.03 -22.96 -8.94
C THR A 177 -8.49 -21.55 -9.31
N PRO A 178 -9.80 -21.31 -9.48
CA PRO A 178 -10.33 -20.00 -9.81
C PRO A 178 -10.08 -18.95 -8.72
N TRP A 179 -10.03 -17.68 -9.12
CA TRP A 179 -10.02 -16.55 -8.19
C TRP A 179 -11.36 -16.41 -7.46
N GLN A 180 -12.47 -16.66 -8.15
CA GLN A 180 -13.79 -16.78 -7.54
C GLN A 180 -14.53 -17.97 -8.14
N SER A 181 -15.25 -18.72 -7.33
CA SER A 181 -15.95 -19.92 -7.77
C SER A 181 -17.20 -20.19 -6.94
N GLY A 182 -18.31 -19.56 -7.31
CA GLY A 182 -19.59 -19.83 -6.65
C GLY A 182 -20.81 -19.43 -7.48
N PRO A 183 -21.98 -19.33 -6.83
CA PRO A 183 -23.26 -19.08 -7.49
C PRO A 183 -23.48 -17.62 -7.91
N LEU A 184 -22.68 -16.67 -7.41
CA LEU A 184 -22.83 -15.24 -7.70
C LEU A 184 -21.74 -14.69 -8.62
N ALA A 185 -20.54 -15.24 -8.53
CA ALA A 185 -19.40 -14.84 -9.33
C ALA A 185 -18.49 -16.03 -9.63
N VAL A 186 -17.99 -16.08 -10.86
CA VAL A 186 -16.85 -16.90 -11.25
C VAL A 186 -15.80 -15.96 -11.84
N GLN A 187 -14.56 -16.07 -11.40
CA GLN A 187 -13.43 -15.31 -11.95
C GLN A 187 -12.21 -16.21 -12.10
N GLU A 188 -11.58 -16.15 -13.26
CA GLU A 188 -10.34 -16.86 -13.58
C GLU A 188 -9.42 -15.98 -14.42
N ARG A 189 -8.12 -16.21 -14.33
CA ARG A 189 -7.13 -15.51 -15.14
C ARG A 189 -6.75 -16.30 -16.38
N LEU A 190 -6.85 -15.64 -17.52
CA LEU A 190 -6.19 -16.03 -18.75
C LEU A 190 -4.80 -15.36 -18.82
N SER A 191 -3.76 -16.16 -19.03
CA SER A 191 -2.40 -15.67 -19.28
C SER A 191 -1.92 -16.15 -20.64
N LEU A 192 -1.52 -15.23 -21.52
CA LEU A 192 -1.01 -15.53 -22.85
C LEU A 192 0.28 -14.76 -23.15
N PRO A 193 1.25 -15.34 -23.87
CA PRO A 193 2.32 -14.55 -24.46
C PRO A 193 1.73 -13.64 -25.56
N VAL A 194 2.23 -12.41 -25.67
CA VAL A 194 1.89 -11.52 -26.78
C VAL A 194 2.91 -11.74 -27.90
N PRO A 195 2.49 -11.99 -29.16
CA PRO A 195 3.43 -12.14 -30.26
C PRO A 195 4.30 -10.89 -30.42
N PRO A 196 5.64 -11.01 -30.52
CA PRO A 196 6.53 -9.85 -30.68
C PRO A 196 6.17 -8.99 -31.90
N SER A 197 5.71 -9.63 -32.98
CA SER A 197 5.22 -8.94 -34.19
C SER A 197 4.03 -8.02 -33.94
N ALA A 198 3.24 -8.22 -32.88
CA ALA A 198 2.08 -7.38 -32.56
C ALA A 198 2.44 -6.10 -31.82
N ILE A 199 3.67 -6.01 -31.30
CA ILE A 199 4.07 -4.95 -30.36
C ILE A 199 5.43 -4.31 -30.69
N GLY A 200 5.93 -4.49 -31.92
CA GLY A 200 7.17 -3.89 -32.38
C GLY A 200 8.44 -4.61 -31.94
N GLY A 201 8.35 -5.91 -31.63
CA GLY A 201 9.49 -6.82 -31.50
C GLY A 201 9.89 -7.23 -30.08
N ALA A 202 9.30 -6.64 -29.03
CA ALA A 202 9.60 -7.04 -27.66
C ALA A 202 9.06 -8.45 -27.36
N GLU A 203 9.85 -9.29 -26.69
CA GLU A 203 9.49 -10.65 -26.27
C GLU A 203 9.07 -10.72 -24.79
N SER A 204 9.17 -9.61 -24.07
CA SER A 204 8.89 -9.55 -22.63
C SER A 204 7.44 -9.28 -22.25
N MET A 205 6.53 -9.24 -23.22
CA MET A 205 5.12 -8.88 -23.00
C MET A 205 4.24 -10.09 -22.70
N ARG A 206 3.49 -10.00 -21.61
CA ARG A 206 2.43 -10.93 -21.23
C ARG A 206 1.07 -10.24 -21.29
N LEU A 207 0.07 -10.94 -21.80
CA LEU A 207 -1.33 -10.60 -21.65
C LEU A 207 -1.87 -11.35 -20.43
N LEU A 208 -2.35 -10.62 -19.44
CA LEU A 208 -3.14 -11.14 -18.33
C LEU A 208 -4.56 -10.57 -18.46
N ALA A 209 -5.58 -11.43 -18.47
CA ALA A 209 -6.97 -11.04 -18.44
C ALA A 209 -7.68 -11.78 -17.31
N ASP A 210 -8.06 -11.07 -16.26
CA ASP A 210 -8.96 -11.62 -15.25
C ASP A 210 -10.40 -11.52 -15.76
N LEU A 211 -10.96 -12.66 -16.15
CA LEU A 211 -12.28 -12.78 -16.75
C LEU A 211 -13.28 -13.19 -15.67
N ALA A 212 -14.32 -12.38 -15.47
CA ALA A 212 -15.34 -12.65 -14.48
C ALA A 212 -16.75 -12.62 -15.07
N LEU A 213 -17.56 -13.60 -14.66
CA LEU A 213 -18.99 -13.68 -14.91
C LEU A 213 -19.72 -13.55 -13.59
N ARG A 214 -20.82 -12.79 -13.60
CA ARG A 214 -21.63 -12.58 -12.40
C ARG A 214 -23.08 -12.96 -12.66
N ALA A 215 -23.80 -13.35 -11.61
CA ALA A 215 -25.20 -13.79 -11.69
C ALA A 215 -26.17 -12.69 -12.19
N ASP A 216 -25.76 -11.42 -12.18
CA ASP A 216 -26.47 -10.32 -12.83
C ASP A 216 -26.31 -10.28 -14.37
N GLY A 217 -25.63 -11.27 -14.96
CA GLY A 217 -25.39 -11.40 -16.39
C GLY A 217 -24.21 -10.58 -16.92
N SER A 218 -23.53 -9.81 -16.07
CA SER A 218 -22.37 -9.02 -16.47
C SER A 218 -21.12 -9.88 -16.73
N LEU A 219 -20.38 -9.50 -17.76
CA LEU A 219 -19.03 -9.95 -18.07
C LEU A 219 -18.07 -8.84 -17.69
N TRP A 220 -16.97 -9.18 -17.02
CA TRP A 220 -15.90 -8.25 -16.68
C TRP A 220 -14.56 -8.81 -17.16
N VAL A 221 -13.70 -7.91 -17.64
CA VAL A 221 -12.34 -8.17 -18.09
C VAL A 221 -11.42 -7.15 -17.42
N ASP A 222 -10.61 -7.57 -16.45
CA ASP A 222 -9.46 -6.79 -15.95
C ASP A 222 -8.26 -7.10 -16.85
N LEU A 223 -8.09 -6.31 -17.91
CA LEU A 223 -7.11 -6.51 -18.96
C LEU A 223 -5.79 -5.84 -18.59
N TRP A 224 -4.69 -6.59 -18.65
CA TRP A 224 -3.34 -6.10 -18.41
C TRP A 224 -2.36 -6.60 -19.47
N LEU A 225 -1.67 -5.65 -20.10
CA LEU A 225 -0.48 -5.90 -20.91
C LEU A 225 0.73 -5.57 -20.04
N ARG A 226 1.51 -6.58 -19.70
CA ARG A 226 2.63 -6.51 -18.76
C ARG A 226 3.93 -6.76 -19.51
N ASN A 227 4.72 -5.73 -19.73
CA ASN A 227 6.01 -5.84 -20.41
C ASN A 227 7.10 -6.23 -19.40
N ASP A 228 6.91 -7.28 -18.61
CA ASP A 228 7.63 -7.47 -17.34
C ASP A 228 8.50 -8.72 -17.25
N ILE A 229 8.55 -9.58 -18.28
CA ILE A 229 9.43 -10.76 -18.25
C ILE A 229 10.87 -10.29 -18.09
N ALA A 230 11.50 -10.75 -17.01
CA ALA A 230 12.88 -10.50 -16.65
C ALA A 230 13.73 -11.75 -16.91
N MET A 231 15.06 -11.56 -16.91
CA MET A 231 16.04 -12.65 -16.95
C MET A 231 15.94 -13.59 -18.17
N ARG A 232 15.40 -13.06 -19.28
CA ARG A 232 15.33 -13.71 -20.60
C ARG A 232 15.88 -12.76 -21.67
N PRO A 233 16.38 -13.26 -22.82
CA PRO A 233 16.67 -12.41 -23.96
C PRO A 233 15.39 -11.80 -24.55
N GLY A 234 15.52 -10.86 -25.49
CA GLY A 234 14.39 -10.32 -26.25
C GLY A 234 13.52 -9.28 -25.51
N GLY A 235 13.86 -8.93 -24.27
CA GLY A 235 13.21 -7.83 -23.55
C GLY A 235 13.47 -6.47 -24.20
N GLY A 236 12.55 -5.52 -24.06
CA GLY A 236 12.71 -4.18 -24.61
C GLY A 236 11.44 -3.34 -24.65
N GLU A 237 11.51 -2.22 -25.36
CA GLU A 237 10.38 -1.29 -25.53
C GLU A 237 9.37 -1.84 -26.55
N ALA A 238 8.09 -1.83 -26.18
CA ALA A 238 6.96 -2.18 -27.03
C ALA A 238 6.25 -0.92 -27.55
N ALA A 239 5.62 -1.01 -28.72
CA ALA A 239 4.80 0.06 -29.30
C ALA A 239 3.60 -0.50 -30.06
N TYR A 240 2.39 -0.20 -29.59
CA TYR A 240 1.16 -0.80 -30.09
C TYR A 240 -0.09 0.04 -29.77
N ARG A 241 -1.14 -0.21 -30.53
CA ARG A 241 -2.52 0.15 -30.20
C ARG A 241 -3.24 -1.09 -29.69
N VAL A 242 -4.08 -0.94 -28.68
CA VAL A 242 -4.93 -1.99 -28.12
C VAL A 242 -6.40 -1.57 -28.19
N ALA A 243 -7.24 -2.47 -28.68
CA ALA A 243 -8.68 -2.32 -28.68
C ALA A 243 -9.33 -3.57 -28.07
N LEU A 244 -10.23 -3.39 -27.11
CA LEU A 244 -11.05 -4.45 -26.54
C LEU A 244 -12.51 -4.21 -26.93
N SER A 245 -13.15 -5.23 -27.50
CA SER A 245 -14.60 -5.23 -27.71
C SER A 245 -15.28 -6.29 -26.85
N LEU A 246 -16.40 -5.93 -26.25
CA LEU A 246 -17.26 -6.82 -25.47
C LEU A 246 -18.62 -6.90 -26.16
N ASP A 247 -19.01 -8.11 -26.56
CA ASP A 247 -20.21 -8.39 -27.37
C ASP A 247 -20.34 -7.47 -28.59
N GLY A 248 -19.21 -7.23 -29.28
CA GLY A 248 -19.15 -6.41 -30.50
C GLY A 248 -19.12 -4.89 -30.28
N ARG A 249 -19.13 -4.39 -29.04
CA ARG A 249 -18.98 -2.96 -28.73
C ARG A 249 -17.61 -2.64 -28.17
N GLU A 250 -17.02 -1.53 -28.60
CA GLU A 250 -15.73 -1.06 -28.08
C GLU A 250 -15.84 -0.71 -26.59
N ALA A 251 -15.02 -1.38 -25.78
CA ALA A 251 -14.92 -1.17 -24.33
C ALA A 251 -13.62 -0.46 -23.93
N LEU A 252 -12.57 -0.57 -24.75
CA LEU A 252 -11.30 0.10 -24.56
C LEU A 252 -10.65 0.36 -25.91
N LEU A 253 -10.09 1.55 -26.06
CA LEU A 253 -9.15 1.90 -27.12
C LEU A 253 -8.01 2.70 -26.47
N ALA A 254 -6.77 2.28 -26.71
CA ALA A 254 -5.59 2.98 -26.23
C ALA A 254 -4.42 2.81 -27.18
N GLU A 255 -3.61 3.86 -27.30
CA GLU A 255 -2.38 3.85 -28.09
C GLU A 255 -1.18 4.04 -27.17
N LEU A 256 -0.20 3.15 -27.26
CA LEU A 256 1.02 3.15 -26.48
C LEU A 256 2.21 3.23 -27.44
N PRO A 257 2.61 4.43 -27.88
CA PRO A 257 3.76 4.60 -28.78
C PRO A 257 5.08 4.15 -28.15
N ARG A 258 5.12 4.10 -26.81
CA ARG A 258 6.24 3.60 -26.01
C ARG A 258 5.71 2.94 -24.73
N HIS A 259 6.04 1.68 -24.54
CA HIS A 259 5.78 0.92 -23.32
C HIS A 259 7.07 0.18 -22.95
N PHE A 260 7.79 0.69 -21.95
CA PHE A 260 9.09 0.13 -21.58
C PHE A 260 8.96 -1.22 -20.89
N GLN A 261 10.05 -1.98 -20.90
CA GLN A 261 10.15 -3.17 -20.07
C GLN A 261 10.01 -2.81 -18.59
N TYR A 262 9.46 -3.74 -17.81
CA TYR A 262 9.10 -3.68 -16.40
C TYR A 262 7.91 -2.77 -16.07
N GLN A 263 7.18 -2.30 -17.07
CA GLN A 263 5.91 -1.58 -16.91
C GLN A 263 4.72 -2.47 -17.28
N GLY A 264 3.53 -2.00 -16.92
CA GLY A 264 2.26 -2.60 -17.28
C GLY A 264 1.18 -1.54 -17.52
N PHE A 265 0.36 -1.79 -18.52
CA PHE A 265 -0.85 -1.04 -18.81
C PHE A 265 -2.06 -1.92 -18.57
N GLY A 266 -3.02 -1.44 -17.78
CA GLY A 266 -4.24 -2.19 -17.56
C GLY A 266 -5.46 -1.34 -17.29
N ARG A 267 -6.62 -1.92 -17.58
CA ARG A 267 -7.95 -1.34 -17.44
C ARG A 267 -8.97 -2.44 -17.18
N MET A 268 -9.81 -2.24 -16.18
CA MET A 268 -11.00 -3.07 -15.98
C MET A 268 -12.16 -2.54 -16.82
N ARG A 269 -12.81 -3.42 -17.57
CA ARG A 269 -14.02 -3.13 -18.35
C ARG A 269 -15.08 -4.18 -18.09
N GLY A 270 -16.33 -3.78 -18.16
CA GLY A 270 -17.46 -4.69 -18.02
C GLY A 270 -18.52 -4.39 -19.05
N ALA A 271 -19.36 -5.39 -19.31
CA ALA A 271 -20.52 -5.27 -20.18
C ALA A 271 -21.66 -6.19 -19.72
N ALA A 272 -22.88 -5.66 -19.77
CA ALA A 272 -24.07 -6.50 -19.78
C ALA A 272 -24.13 -7.33 -21.08
N ARG A 273 -24.98 -8.35 -21.11
CA ARG A 273 -25.22 -9.15 -22.32
C ARG A 273 -25.66 -8.24 -23.47
N GLY A 274 -25.00 -8.38 -24.63
CA GLY A 274 -25.23 -7.52 -25.80
C GLY A 274 -24.42 -6.22 -25.80
N GLY A 275 -23.40 -6.11 -24.93
CA GLY A 275 -22.41 -5.04 -24.95
C GLY A 275 -22.84 -3.75 -24.26
N GLY A 276 -24.00 -3.71 -23.61
CA GLY A 276 -24.43 -2.55 -22.82
C GLY A 276 -23.54 -2.30 -21.61
N ALA A 277 -23.64 -1.12 -21.00
CA ALA A 277 -22.98 -0.87 -19.72
C ALA A 277 -23.40 -1.95 -18.69
N PRO A 278 -22.48 -2.47 -17.87
CA PRO A 278 -22.82 -3.44 -16.84
C PRO A 278 -23.69 -2.75 -15.77
N PRO A 279 -24.51 -3.51 -15.00
CA PRO A 279 -25.26 -2.96 -13.89
C PRO A 279 -24.37 -2.15 -12.95
N ARG A 280 -24.79 -0.93 -12.61
CA ARG A 280 -24.04 -0.05 -11.72
C ARG A 280 -24.14 -0.57 -10.30
N ALA A 281 -23.05 -1.08 -9.75
CA ALA A 281 -22.98 -1.47 -8.34
C ALA A 281 -23.09 -0.24 -7.40
N PRO A 282 -23.69 -0.39 -6.21
CA PRO A 282 -23.68 0.66 -5.20
C PRO A 282 -22.27 0.87 -4.66
N PHE A 283 -22.03 2.05 -4.09
CA PHE A 283 -20.76 2.32 -3.42
C PHE A 283 -20.76 1.71 -2.03
N LEU A 284 -19.78 0.84 -1.78
CA LEU A 284 -19.59 0.17 -0.51
C LEU A 284 -18.73 1.02 0.43
N ARG A 285 -19.20 1.15 1.67
CA ARG A 285 -18.47 1.72 2.81
C ARG A 285 -18.17 0.60 3.80
N HIS A 286 -16.89 0.27 3.92
CA HIS A 286 -16.40 -0.68 4.92
C HIS A 286 -16.38 -0.06 6.32
N ASP A 287 -16.49 -0.90 7.35
CA ASP A 287 -16.21 -0.50 8.73
C ASP A 287 -14.70 -0.42 8.95
N VAL A 288 -14.18 0.81 8.89
CA VAL A 288 -12.75 1.12 9.06
C VAL A 288 -12.28 0.84 10.48
N GLY A 289 -13.14 1.01 11.48
CA GLY A 289 -12.86 0.62 12.86
C GLY A 289 -12.63 -0.88 12.97
N TYR A 290 -13.49 -1.69 12.35
CA TYR A 290 -13.33 -3.13 12.27
C TYR A 290 -12.05 -3.53 11.52
N LEU A 291 -11.75 -2.92 10.36
CA LEU A 291 -10.49 -3.17 9.63
C LEU A 291 -9.24 -2.84 10.45
N ALA A 292 -9.31 -1.82 11.30
CA ALA A 292 -8.25 -1.53 12.25
C ALA A 292 -8.13 -2.65 13.30
N GLU A 293 -9.23 -3.18 13.83
CA GLU A 293 -9.20 -4.31 14.77
C GLU A 293 -8.63 -5.60 14.16
N THR A 294 -8.79 -5.84 12.86
CA THR A 294 -8.17 -7.01 12.19
C THR A 294 -6.67 -6.86 11.98
N ALA A 295 -6.09 -5.71 12.34
CA ALA A 295 -4.73 -5.30 11.98
C ALA A 295 -4.48 -5.28 10.46
N ALA A 296 -5.54 -5.14 9.64
CA ALA A 296 -5.37 -4.94 8.20
C ALA A 296 -4.76 -3.56 7.94
N ILE A 297 -5.17 -2.55 8.70
CA ILE A 297 -4.68 -1.16 8.64
C ILE A 297 -4.41 -0.63 10.07
N ALA A 298 -3.71 0.50 10.14
CA ALA A 298 -3.66 1.29 11.37
C ALA A 298 -5.04 1.90 11.69
N ARG A 299 -5.24 2.33 12.94
CA ARG A 299 -6.49 2.94 13.39
C ARG A 299 -6.62 4.39 12.95
N TYR A 300 -7.10 4.59 11.73
CA TYR A 300 -7.41 5.90 11.19
C TYR A 300 -8.63 6.53 11.90
N ASP A 301 -8.48 7.76 12.37
CA ASP A 301 -9.53 8.49 13.09
C ASP A 301 -10.58 9.05 12.13
N GLN A 302 -11.82 8.65 12.38
CA GLN A 302 -12.98 9.06 11.60
C GLN A 302 -13.68 10.31 12.16
N SER A 303 -13.33 10.73 13.38
CA SER A 303 -13.97 11.85 14.08
C SER A 303 -13.63 13.23 13.52
N THR A 304 -12.53 13.35 12.77
CA THR A 304 -12.12 14.60 12.11
C THR A 304 -12.88 14.85 10.80
N GLY A 305 -13.41 13.79 10.17
CA GLY A 305 -13.89 13.84 8.79
C GLY A 305 -12.78 14.20 7.80
N VAL A 306 -13.19 14.58 6.59
CA VAL A 306 -12.30 15.07 5.52
C VAL A 306 -12.86 16.38 4.98
N GLU A 307 -11.99 17.35 4.68
CA GLU A 307 -12.42 18.60 4.04
C GLU A 307 -13.04 18.35 2.66
N LEU A 308 -14.22 18.91 2.42
CA LEU A 308 -14.94 18.77 1.14
C LEU A 308 -14.10 19.29 -0.03
N ALA A 309 -13.40 20.42 0.16
CA ALA A 309 -12.55 21.02 -0.86
C ALA A 309 -11.45 20.05 -1.35
N ARG A 310 -10.88 19.23 -0.45
CA ARG A 310 -9.89 18.23 -0.80
C ARG A 310 -10.49 17.12 -1.66
N LEU A 311 -11.69 16.68 -1.35
CA LEU A 311 -12.39 15.67 -2.14
C LEU A 311 -12.78 16.23 -3.53
N GLU A 312 -13.13 17.51 -3.62
CA GLU A 312 -13.37 18.20 -4.89
C GLU A 312 -12.08 18.37 -5.71
N ASP A 313 -10.92 18.63 -5.09
CA ASP A 313 -9.62 18.62 -5.75
C ASP A 313 -9.35 17.26 -6.43
N LEU A 314 -9.64 16.15 -5.75
CA LEU A 314 -9.49 14.80 -6.32
C LEU A 314 -10.38 14.60 -7.54
N ALA A 315 -11.64 15.03 -7.46
CA ALA A 315 -12.57 14.94 -8.58
C ALA A 315 -12.11 15.79 -9.79
N ARG A 316 -11.65 17.02 -9.54
CA ARG A 316 -11.11 17.91 -10.59
C ARG A 316 -9.87 17.30 -11.24
N ALA A 317 -8.93 16.77 -10.47
CA ALA A 317 -7.73 16.13 -11.00
C ALA A 317 -8.06 14.94 -11.92
N ARG A 318 -9.03 14.10 -11.52
CA ARG A 318 -9.49 12.96 -12.31
C ARG A 318 -10.20 13.34 -13.60
N SER A 319 -10.88 14.49 -13.64
CA SER A 319 -11.55 14.97 -14.85
C SER A 319 -10.59 15.52 -15.92
N ALA A 320 -9.31 15.71 -15.60
CA ALA A 320 -8.34 16.21 -16.56
C ALA A 320 -8.06 15.16 -17.65
N PRO A 321 -8.03 15.50 -18.95
CA PRO A 321 -7.80 14.53 -20.03
C PRO A 321 -6.49 13.73 -19.89
N ALA A 322 -5.45 14.34 -19.32
CA ALA A 322 -4.17 13.69 -19.08
C ALA A 322 -4.22 12.56 -18.04
N TRP A 323 -5.28 12.50 -17.22
CA TRP A 323 -5.47 11.46 -16.20
C TRP A 323 -5.64 10.07 -16.80
N ASP A 324 -6.34 9.99 -17.93
CA ASP A 324 -6.68 8.73 -18.59
C ASP A 324 -5.68 8.28 -19.66
N ALA A 325 -4.71 9.14 -19.99
CA ALA A 325 -3.64 8.80 -20.91
C ALA A 325 -2.93 7.49 -20.47
N PRO A 326 -2.59 6.59 -21.43
CA PRO A 326 -1.89 5.36 -21.10
C PRO A 326 -0.59 5.64 -20.34
N LEU A 327 -0.34 4.85 -19.28
CA LEU A 327 0.82 4.98 -18.39
C LEU A 327 0.94 6.33 -17.66
N ALA A 328 -0.10 7.16 -17.63
CA ALA A 328 -0.10 8.41 -16.88
C ALA A 328 0.17 8.17 -15.38
N PRO A 329 0.95 9.05 -14.72
CA PRO A 329 1.31 8.88 -13.32
C PRO A 329 0.17 9.15 -12.35
N ARG A 330 -0.94 9.79 -12.79
CA ARG A 330 -2.15 10.01 -11.97
C ARG A 330 -1.85 10.59 -10.57
N ASN A 331 -1.13 11.71 -10.56
CA ASN A 331 -0.65 12.42 -9.36
C ASN A 331 0.33 11.65 -8.45
N ILE A 332 0.92 10.56 -8.92
CA ILE A 332 2.05 9.92 -8.23
C ILE A 332 3.32 10.71 -8.53
N THR A 333 4.16 10.95 -7.52
CA THR A 333 5.44 11.63 -7.69
C THR A 333 6.42 10.74 -8.45
N THR A 334 6.75 11.08 -9.70
CA THR A 334 7.62 10.24 -10.53
C THR A 334 9.10 10.34 -10.16
N ALA A 335 9.55 11.53 -9.74
CA ALA A 335 10.85 11.76 -9.13
C ALA A 335 10.81 11.37 -7.64
N MET A 336 10.69 10.07 -7.34
CA MET A 336 10.50 9.60 -5.97
C MET A 336 11.66 10.03 -5.04
N GLY A 337 12.87 10.23 -5.56
CA GLY A 337 14.02 10.72 -4.77
C GLY A 337 13.82 12.08 -4.10
N THR A 338 12.88 12.90 -4.58
CA THR A 338 12.64 14.27 -4.09
C THR A 338 12.21 14.27 -2.63
N GLY A 339 12.95 15.01 -1.80
CA GLY A 339 12.64 15.19 -0.37
C GLY A 339 11.42 16.09 -0.13
N GLY A 340 11.01 16.19 1.14
CA GLY A 340 9.82 16.94 1.57
C GLY A 340 8.64 16.05 1.92
N GLY A 341 7.63 16.64 2.55
CA GLY A 341 6.36 15.97 2.82
C GLY A 341 5.59 15.75 1.51
N ARG A 342 5.08 14.54 1.28
CA ARG A 342 4.30 14.22 0.09
C ARG A 342 3.09 13.36 0.45
N PRO A 343 1.94 13.60 -0.19
CA PRO A 343 0.71 12.86 0.09
C PRO A 343 0.76 11.40 -0.39
N ASP A 344 1.78 11.01 -1.15
CA ASP A 344 1.96 9.63 -1.61
C ASP A 344 2.86 8.79 -0.68
N ILE A 345 3.39 9.35 0.42
CA ILE A 345 4.23 8.64 1.40
C ILE A 345 3.55 8.59 2.78
N GLY A 346 3.39 7.39 3.32
CA GLY A 346 2.99 7.18 4.71
C GLY A 346 2.72 5.71 5.01
N PRO A 347 2.11 5.39 6.17
CA PRO A 347 1.58 4.04 6.42
C PRO A 347 0.58 3.62 5.33
N VAL A 348 -0.18 4.58 4.80
CA VAL A 348 -0.91 4.54 3.53
C VAL A 348 -0.74 5.89 2.83
N THR A 349 -1.17 6.05 1.58
CA THR A 349 -1.19 7.38 0.94
C THR A 349 -2.23 8.30 1.58
N GLY A 350 -2.04 9.61 1.53
CA GLY A 350 -3.03 10.59 1.98
C GLY A 350 -4.39 10.45 1.27
N TYR A 351 -4.39 10.02 0.01
CA TYR A 351 -5.61 9.75 -0.76
C TYR A 351 -6.36 8.52 -0.24
N GLN A 352 -5.63 7.45 0.08
CA GLN A 352 -6.21 6.28 0.74
C GLN A 352 -6.66 6.62 2.15
N ALA A 353 -5.94 7.49 2.87
CA ALA A 353 -6.36 7.94 4.19
C ALA A 353 -7.65 8.78 4.12
N PHE A 354 -7.87 9.59 3.08
CA PHE A 354 -9.17 10.23 2.86
C PHE A 354 -10.29 9.22 2.61
N TRP A 355 -10.00 8.15 1.87
CA TRP A 355 -10.95 7.05 1.69
C TRP A 355 -11.26 6.37 3.03
N LEU A 356 -10.28 6.10 3.87
CA LEU A 356 -10.49 5.47 5.19
C LEU A 356 -11.20 6.42 6.18
N CYS A 357 -10.85 7.70 6.21
CA CYS A 357 -11.41 8.65 7.19
C CYS A 357 -12.82 9.14 6.80
N GLY A 358 -13.07 9.43 5.52
CA GLY A 358 -14.36 9.96 5.05
C GLY A 358 -15.27 8.92 4.38
N ALA A 359 -14.72 7.76 3.99
CA ALA A 359 -15.40 6.77 3.15
C ALA A 359 -16.02 7.39 1.88
N ASP A 360 -15.42 8.44 1.29
CA ASP A 360 -15.99 9.14 0.13
C ASP A 360 -15.60 8.47 -1.19
N ARG A 361 -16.57 8.35 -2.12
CA ARG A 361 -16.39 7.73 -3.43
C ARG A 361 -15.25 8.38 -4.24
N ARG A 362 -15.06 9.70 -4.15
CA ARG A 362 -14.01 10.42 -4.90
C ARG A 362 -12.61 9.98 -4.48
N ALA A 363 -12.39 9.81 -3.17
CA ALA A 363 -11.12 9.33 -2.65
C ALA A 363 -10.87 7.85 -2.98
N ALA A 364 -11.92 7.03 -2.96
CA ALA A 364 -11.86 5.64 -3.39
C ALA A 364 -11.44 5.55 -4.86
N GLU A 365 -12.18 6.17 -5.77
CA GLU A 365 -11.90 6.13 -7.21
C GLU A 365 -10.51 6.68 -7.54
N PHE A 366 -10.07 7.76 -6.88
CA PHE A 366 -8.71 8.28 -7.03
C PHE A 366 -7.64 7.27 -6.62
N SER A 367 -7.86 6.57 -5.50
CA SER A 367 -6.92 5.54 -5.00
C SER A 367 -6.86 4.32 -5.90
N LEU A 368 -8.00 3.90 -6.48
CA LEU A 368 -8.05 2.80 -7.46
C LEU A 368 -7.33 3.18 -8.76
N ASP A 369 -7.52 4.41 -9.23
CA ASP A 369 -6.84 4.94 -10.41
C ASP A 369 -5.32 5.01 -10.22
N GLN A 370 -4.86 5.35 -9.02
CA GLN A 370 -3.43 5.30 -8.65
C GLN A 370 -2.88 3.88 -8.58
N ALA A 371 -3.66 2.91 -8.11
CA ALA A 371 -3.27 1.50 -8.11
C ALA A 371 -3.11 0.95 -9.54
N GLU A 372 -3.91 1.43 -10.49
CA GLU A 372 -3.71 1.13 -11.92
C GLU A 372 -2.45 1.81 -12.48
N ALA A 373 -2.22 3.09 -12.13
CA ALA A 373 -1.00 3.81 -12.53
C ALA A 373 0.29 3.21 -11.97
N ALA A 374 0.22 2.47 -10.85
CA ALA A 374 1.35 1.71 -10.33
C ALA A 374 1.92 0.70 -11.34
N GLY A 375 1.13 0.30 -12.34
CA GLY A 375 1.59 -0.47 -13.50
C GLY A 375 2.72 0.23 -14.28
N ALA A 376 2.69 1.56 -14.39
CA ALA A 376 3.68 2.32 -15.16
C ALA A 376 5.04 2.46 -14.46
N ILE A 377 5.15 2.12 -13.17
CA ILE A 377 6.41 2.20 -12.43
C ILE A 377 7.27 0.98 -12.81
N PRO A 378 8.53 1.15 -13.25
CA PRO A 378 9.36 0.06 -13.78
C PRO A 378 9.96 -0.85 -12.69
N TRP A 379 9.12 -1.34 -11.78
CA TRP A 379 9.48 -2.26 -10.69
C TRP A 379 8.87 -3.65 -10.86
N HIS A 380 8.19 -3.93 -11.98
CA HIS A 380 7.56 -5.22 -12.25
C HIS A 380 8.58 -6.14 -12.92
N HIS A 381 9.26 -6.98 -12.13
CA HIS A 381 10.23 -7.97 -12.64
C HIS A 381 9.64 -9.38 -12.53
N TRP A 382 9.07 -9.89 -13.61
CA TRP A 382 8.47 -11.23 -13.64
C TRP A 382 9.48 -12.28 -14.09
N ASP A 383 9.72 -13.30 -13.27
CA ASP A 383 10.46 -14.48 -13.69
C ASP A 383 9.50 -15.52 -14.25
N SER A 384 9.65 -15.86 -15.53
CA SER A 384 8.81 -16.87 -16.17
C SER A 384 9.09 -18.30 -15.73
N GLY A 385 10.09 -18.51 -14.86
CA GLY A 385 10.49 -19.84 -14.40
C GLY A 385 11.20 -20.64 -15.49
N ASP A 386 11.50 -21.90 -15.17
CA ASP A 386 12.06 -22.90 -16.09
C ASP A 386 11.68 -24.31 -15.60
N THR A 387 12.33 -25.37 -16.09
CA THR A 387 12.05 -26.75 -15.67
C THR A 387 12.37 -27.03 -14.20
N ARG A 388 13.08 -26.14 -13.51
CA ARG A 388 13.49 -26.25 -12.09
C ARG A 388 12.85 -25.22 -11.18
N ARG A 389 12.32 -24.12 -11.73
CA ARG A 389 11.79 -22.98 -10.96
C ARG A 389 10.41 -22.60 -11.44
N GLN A 390 9.50 -22.41 -10.49
CA GLN A 390 8.15 -21.93 -10.78
C GLN A 390 8.18 -20.46 -11.20
N ALA A 391 7.26 -20.06 -12.08
CA ALA A 391 7.09 -18.65 -12.43
C ALA A 391 6.62 -17.83 -11.22
N THR A 392 7.24 -16.68 -10.98
CA THR A 392 6.97 -15.81 -9.82
C THR A 392 7.56 -14.43 -10.03
N TRP A 393 7.34 -13.51 -9.10
CA TRP A 393 8.07 -12.24 -9.06
C TRP A 393 9.54 -12.47 -8.72
N LEU A 394 10.44 -11.79 -9.44
CA LEU A 394 11.89 -11.97 -9.35
C LEU A 394 12.37 -11.78 -7.90
N ASN A 395 13.11 -12.77 -7.39
CA ASN A 395 13.46 -12.85 -5.97
C ASN A 395 14.90 -13.39 -5.77
N THR A 396 15.45 -13.23 -4.57
CA THR A 396 16.84 -13.64 -4.26
C THR A 396 16.96 -15.11 -3.84
N ARG A 397 15.86 -15.82 -3.60
CA ARG A 397 15.88 -17.28 -3.41
C ARG A 397 16.29 -17.97 -4.70
N ASP A 398 15.69 -17.56 -5.82
CA ASP A 398 15.96 -18.11 -7.14
C ASP A 398 17.19 -17.46 -7.81
N TRP A 399 17.48 -16.19 -7.47
CA TRP A 399 18.63 -15.44 -7.98
C TRP A 399 19.50 -14.86 -6.87
N PRO A 400 20.30 -15.69 -6.18
CA PRO A 400 21.15 -15.23 -5.08
C PRO A 400 22.15 -14.16 -5.54
N GLY A 401 22.22 -13.05 -4.80
CA GLY A 401 23.11 -11.93 -5.07
C GLY A 401 22.64 -10.97 -6.16
N LEU A 402 21.45 -11.18 -6.75
CA LEU A 402 20.87 -10.29 -7.74
C LEU A 402 20.66 -8.89 -7.17
N TRP A 403 21.12 -7.89 -7.90
CA TRP A 403 20.89 -6.48 -7.62
C TRP A 403 20.33 -5.82 -8.88
N SER A 404 19.04 -5.46 -8.84
CA SER A 404 18.33 -4.95 -10.03
C SER A 404 18.60 -3.46 -10.31
N ASP A 405 19.41 -2.81 -9.49
CA ASP A 405 19.99 -1.49 -9.79
C ASP A 405 21.03 -1.63 -10.91
N GLY A 406 21.22 -0.58 -11.72
CA GLY A 406 22.19 -0.57 -12.82
C GLY A 406 23.62 -0.96 -12.42
N ARG A 407 24.01 -0.68 -11.18
CA ARG A 407 25.33 -1.04 -10.61
C ARG A 407 25.49 -2.55 -10.38
N GLY A 408 24.41 -3.32 -10.42
CA GLY A 408 24.44 -4.79 -10.38
C GLY A 408 25.05 -5.44 -11.62
N GLY A 409 25.15 -4.70 -12.73
CA GLY A 409 25.75 -5.17 -13.97
C GLY A 409 24.87 -6.21 -14.68
N ARG A 410 25.50 -7.27 -15.21
CA ARG A 410 24.83 -8.32 -16.00
C ARG A 410 24.46 -9.54 -15.13
N PRO A 411 23.57 -10.43 -15.61
CA PRO A 411 23.28 -11.69 -14.94
C PRO A 411 24.55 -12.50 -14.61
N PRO A 412 24.56 -13.28 -13.52
CA PRO A 412 23.45 -13.47 -12.57
C PRO A 412 23.30 -12.36 -11.52
N ARG A 413 24.19 -11.35 -11.52
CA ARG A 413 24.25 -10.32 -10.46
C ARG A 413 23.39 -9.08 -10.73
N GLY A 414 22.99 -8.85 -11.97
CA GLY A 414 22.06 -7.80 -12.35
C GLY A 414 21.06 -8.27 -13.40
N LEU A 415 20.16 -7.38 -13.83
CA LEU A 415 19.12 -7.70 -14.81
C LEU A 415 19.71 -8.01 -16.19
N ALA A 416 19.05 -8.91 -16.93
CA ALA A 416 19.39 -9.22 -18.33
C ALA A 416 19.23 -7.99 -19.24
N GLN A 417 18.15 -7.23 -19.06
CA GLN A 417 17.96 -5.90 -19.62
C GLN A 417 17.87 -4.89 -18.48
N GLN A 418 18.67 -3.84 -18.54
CA GLN A 418 18.60 -2.77 -17.55
C GLN A 418 17.32 -1.96 -17.74
N ILE A 419 16.81 -1.39 -16.65
CA ILE A 419 15.69 -0.44 -16.72
C ILE A 419 16.14 0.75 -17.60
N PRO A 420 15.45 1.05 -18.70
CA PRO A 420 15.88 2.10 -19.63
C PRO A 420 15.89 3.49 -18.99
N ASP A 421 16.82 4.33 -19.44
CA ASP A 421 16.74 5.78 -19.21
C ASP A 421 15.54 6.33 -19.99
N GLY A 422 14.71 7.17 -19.35
CA GLY A 422 13.56 7.81 -20.00
C GLY A 422 12.18 7.18 -19.74
N THR A 423 12.06 6.24 -18.79
CA THR A 423 10.74 5.79 -18.29
C THR A 423 9.92 6.91 -17.64
N GLY A 424 10.57 8.03 -17.28
CA GLY A 424 9.97 9.13 -16.53
C GLY A 424 9.97 8.91 -15.01
N TRP A 425 10.42 7.74 -14.54
CA TRP A 425 10.39 7.33 -13.13
C TRP A 425 11.78 7.29 -12.51
N GLY A 426 12.00 8.11 -11.46
CA GLY A 426 13.17 8.06 -10.60
C GLY A 426 12.89 7.25 -9.34
N MET A 427 12.90 5.92 -9.46
CA MET A 427 12.50 5.02 -8.36
C MET A 427 13.46 5.09 -7.16
N THR A 428 12.91 5.03 -5.95
CA THR A 428 13.69 4.86 -4.72
C THR A 428 12.88 4.14 -3.65
N LYS A 429 13.56 3.35 -2.82
CA LYS A 429 12.95 2.70 -1.65
C LYS A 429 12.58 3.69 -0.56
N SER A 430 13.33 4.79 -0.46
CA SER A 430 13.22 5.76 0.62
C SER A 430 11.93 6.60 0.57
N HIS A 431 11.28 6.65 -0.58
CA HIS A 431 10.11 7.49 -0.81
C HIS A 431 9.09 6.79 -1.71
N GLN A 432 9.01 5.47 -1.61
CA GLN A 432 8.06 4.69 -2.40
C GLN A 432 6.64 4.80 -1.83
N PRO A 433 5.63 4.96 -2.69
CA PRO A 433 4.24 5.00 -2.26
C PRO A 433 3.67 3.61 -1.92
N ASP A 434 2.56 3.58 -1.19
CA ASP A 434 1.74 2.38 -0.98
C ASP A 434 0.50 2.40 -1.86
N LEU A 435 0.63 1.99 -3.12
CA LEU A 435 -0.42 2.22 -4.12
C LEU A 435 -1.45 1.11 -4.17
N SER A 436 -1.08 -0.13 -3.86
CA SER A 436 -1.89 -1.30 -4.20
C SER A 436 -2.52 -2.02 -3.00
N TYR A 437 -1.98 -1.85 -1.78
CA TYR A 437 -2.45 -2.61 -0.62
C TYR A 437 -3.91 -2.29 -0.23
N VAL A 438 -4.25 -1.04 0.07
CA VAL A 438 -5.63 -0.66 0.43
C VAL A 438 -6.61 -0.92 -0.73
N PRO A 439 -6.29 -0.58 -1.99
CA PRO A 439 -7.10 -0.97 -3.14
C PRO A 439 -7.36 -2.48 -3.24
N TYR A 440 -6.36 -3.33 -3.05
CA TYR A 440 -6.56 -4.78 -3.05
C TYR A 440 -7.39 -5.23 -1.84
N LEU A 441 -7.07 -4.77 -0.65
CA LEU A 441 -7.76 -5.09 0.61
C LEU A 441 -9.27 -4.90 0.48
N LEU A 442 -9.69 -3.76 -0.09
CA LEU A 442 -11.10 -3.35 -0.13
C LEU A 442 -11.85 -3.80 -1.39
N THR A 443 -11.17 -4.05 -2.51
CA THR A 443 -11.85 -4.44 -3.76
C THR A 443 -11.68 -5.91 -4.13
N GLY A 444 -10.60 -6.56 -3.69
CA GLY A 444 -10.26 -7.92 -4.11
C GLY A 444 -9.73 -8.04 -5.54
N ARG A 445 -9.48 -6.93 -6.25
CA ARG A 445 -8.96 -6.94 -7.63
C ARG A 445 -7.56 -7.55 -7.68
N ARG A 446 -7.44 -8.73 -8.31
CA ARG A 446 -6.19 -9.53 -8.40
C ARG A 446 -5.03 -8.75 -9.02
N ALA A 447 -5.28 -7.85 -9.97
CA ALA A 447 -4.25 -6.99 -10.54
C ALA A 447 -3.55 -6.05 -9.54
N PHE A 448 -4.24 -5.64 -8.46
CA PHE A 448 -3.63 -4.85 -7.39
C PHE A 448 -2.80 -5.72 -6.46
N LEU A 449 -3.19 -6.97 -6.24
CA LEU A 449 -2.34 -7.94 -5.57
C LEU A 449 -1.04 -8.16 -6.36
N ASP A 450 -1.12 -8.33 -7.67
CA ASP A 450 0.07 -8.47 -8.53
C ASP A 450 1.04 -7.30 -8.34
N GLY A 451 0.53 -6.06 -8.36
CA GLY A 451 1.34 -4.85 -8.14
C GLY A 451 1.97 -4.80 -6.75
N LEU A 452 1.23 -5.21 -5.71
CA LEU A 452 1.74 -5.29 -4.34
C LEU A 452 2.86 -6.32 -4.21
N LEU A 453 2.68 -7.53 -4.77
CA LEU A 453 3.68 -8.59 -4.74
C LEU A 453 4.93 -8.20 -5.53
N ALA A 454 4.77 -7.59 -6.71
CA ALA A 454 5.87 -7.07 -7.51
C ALA A 454 6.69 -6.03 -6.73
N GLN A 455 6.04 -5.04 -6.12
CA GLN A 455 6.71 -4.03 -5.32
C GLN A 455 7.41 -4.63 -4.08
N GLY A 456 6.80 -5.63 -3.43
CA GLY A 456 7.39 -6.37 -2.32
C GLY A 456 8.69 -7.07 -2.72
N CYS A 457 8.69 -7.81 -3.81
CA CYS A 457 9.89 -8.49 -4.33
C CYS A 457 10.95 -7.49 -4.84
N TRP A 458 10.51 -6.45 -5.56
CA TRP A 458 11.38 -5.37 -6.05
C TRP A 458 12.18 -4.72 -4.92
N ASN A 459 11.54 -4.45 -3.78
CA ASN A 459 12.20 -3.87 -2.61
C ASN A 459 13.45 -4.65 -2.19
N ILE A 460 13.39 -5.98 -2.26
CA ILE A 460 14.50 -6.84 -1.92
C ILE A 460 15.56 -6.79 -3.02
N VAL A 461 15.20 -7.12 -4.28
CA VAL A 461 16.19 -7.23 -5.37
C VAL A 461 16.84 -5.89 -5.74
N PHE A 462 16.18 -4.76 -5.47
CA PHE A 462 16.73 -3.42 -5.70
C PHE A 462 17.62 -2.93 -4.54
N HIS A 463 17.53 -3.54 -3.36
CA HIS A 463 18.39 -3.19 -2.23
C HIS A 463 19.83 -3.67 -2.46
N TRP A 464 20.83 -2.93 -1.99
CA TRP A 464 22.22 -3.27 -2.28
C TRP A 464 22.59 -4.62 -1.65
N ARG A 465 23.02 -5.57 -2.48
CA ARG A 465 23.19 -6.98 -2.11
C ARG A 465 24.05 -7.23 -0.87
N ASP A 466 25.11 -6.43 -0.66
CA ASP A 466 26.06 -6.68 0.43
C ASP A 466 25.44 -6.31 1.79
N GLN A 467 24.41 -5.45 1.80
CA GLN A 467 23.64 -5.09 3.00
C GLN A 467 22.56 -6.11 3.33
N ARG A 468 22.16 -6.97 2.38
CA ARG A 468 21.07 -7.93 2.53
C ARG A 468 21.47 -9.28 3.15
N ARG A 469 22.77 -9.53 3.27
CA ARG A 469 23.33 -10.79 3.78
C ARG A 469 23.51 -10.77 5.29
N GLY A 470 23.80 -11.94 5.84
CA GLY A 470 24.13 -12.10 7.26
C GLY A 470 22.88 -12.25 8.11
N ALA A 471 21.89 -12.99 7.60
CA ALA A 471 20.77 -13.45 8.40
C ALA A 471 21.27 -14.28 9.60
N PRO A 472 20.65 -14.16 10.79
CA PRO A 472 21.03 -14.92 11.96
C PRO A 472 20.76 -16.41 11.77
N VAL A 473 21.43 -17.26 12.57
CA VAL A 473 21.14 -18.70 12.62
C VAL A 473 19.65 -18.92 12.93
N GLY A 474 19.02 -19.84 12.19
CA GLY A 474 17.58 -20.12 12.29
C GLY A 474 16.69 -19.23 11.43
N ALA A 475 17.24 -18.25 10.71
CA ALA A 475 16.47 -17.47 9.75
C ALA A 475 16.00 -18.34 8.56
N PRO A 476 14.75 -18.14 8.08
CA PRO A 476 14.23 -18.86 6.91
C PRO A 476 14.98 -18.61 5.59
N LEU A 477 15.59 -17.44 5.44
CA LEU A 477 16.30 -17.01 4.24
C LEU A 477 17.58 -16.24 4.60
N ASP A 478 18.48 -16.11 3.63
CA ASP A 478 19.56 -15.10 3.62
C ASP A 478 19.42 -14.23 2.36
N ASP A 479 20.19 -13.15 2.23
CA ASP A 479 20.14 -12.19 1.12
C ASP A 479 18.77 -11.49 0.97
N VAL A 480 18.14 -11.20 2.11
CA VAL A 480 16.83 -10.51 2.20
C VAL A 480 16.79 -9.38 3.24
N ILE A 481 17.88 -9.09 3.95
CA ILE A 481 17.90 -8.09 5.03
C ILE A 481 17.76 -6.66 4.48
N MET A 482 16.63 -6.02 4.76
CA MET A 482 16.31 -4.64 4.39
C MET A 482 16.63 -3.62 5.47
N LEU A 483 16.81 -4.08 6.72
CA LEU A 483 16.96 -3.25 7.92
C LEU A 483 18.43 -2.87 8.23
N ASN A 484 19.33 -3.08 7.27
CA ASN A 484 20.77 -2.84 7.43
C ASN A 484 21.27 -1.73 6.48
N GLY A 485 22.20 -0.90 6.95
CA GLY A 485 23.03 -0.02 6.10
C GLY A 485 22.33 1.07 5.26
N ALA A 486 21.03 1.30 5.45
CA ALA A 486 20.24 2.29 4.72
C ALA A 486 19.68 3.39 5.65
N GLN A 487 19.01 4.40 5.07
CA GLN A 487 18.21 5.35 5.85
C GLN A 487 17.02 4.63 6.51
N ASN A 488 16.61 5.05 7.70
CA ASN A 488 15.49 4.40 8.40
C ASN A 488 14.15 4.57 7.68
N ARG A 489 13.99 5.61 6.84
CA ARG A 489 12.82 5.68 5.95
C ARG A 489 12.81 4.56 4.91
N THR A 490 13.98 4.12 4.43
CA THR A 490 14.10 2.95 3.54
C THR A 490 13.66 1.71 4.27
N HIS A 491 14.13 1.53 5.51
CA HIS A 491 13.71 0.43 6.38
C HIS A 491 12.19 0.41 6.55
N ALA A 492 11.60 1.55 6.90
CA ALA A 492 10.17 1.69 7.14
C ALA A 492 9.33 1.30 5.92
N TRP A 493 9.60 1.90 4.75
CA TRP A 493 8.74 1.73 3.58
C TRP A 493 8.99 0.43 2.82
N SER A 494 10.22 -0.08 2.80
CA SER A 494 10.47 -1.42 2.27
C SER A 494 9.78 -2.46 3.16
N MET A 495 9.96 -2.42 4.48
CA MET A 495 9.29 -3.38 5.37
C MET A 495 7.77 -3.25 5.35
N ARG A 496 7.21 -2.03 5.23
CA ARG A 496 5.76 -1.82 5.05
C ARG A 496 5.25 -2.62 3.87
N GLN A 497 5.92 -2.56 2.72
CA GLN A 497 5.50 -3.27 1.53
C GLN A 497 5.66 -4.78 1.65
N LEU A 498 6.79 -5.24 2.21
CA LEU A 498 7.03 -6.66 2.44
C LEU A 498 5.97 -7.25 3.38
N ASP A 499 5.66 -6.59 4.51
CA ASP A 499 4.67 -7.07 5.47
C ASP A 499 3.24 -7.00 4.92
N ASN A 500 2.88 -5.94 4.19
CA ASN A 500 1.57 -5.84 3.55
C ASN A 500 1.37 -6.98 2.55
N ALA A 501 2.35 -7.23 1.69
CA ALA A 501 2.33 -8.33 0.73
C ALA A 501 2.28 -9.69 1.44
N ALA A 502 3.16 -9.95 2.40
CA ALA A 502 3.24 -11.21 3.14
C ALA A 502 1.95 -11.54 3.93
N TRP A 503 1.30 -10.52 4.49
CA TRP A 503 0.11 -10.69 5.31
C TRP A 503 -1.14 -11.07 4.50
N ILE A 504 -1.26 -10.53 3.27
CA ILE A 504 -2.46 -10.64 2.45
C ILE A 504 -2.33 -11.59 1.25
N ALA A 505 -1.12 -11.98 0.86
CA ALA A 505 -0.90 -12.89 -0.25
C ALA A 505 -1.64 -14.23 -0.02
N PRO A 506 -2.37 -14.74 -1.04
CA PRO A 506 -3.11 -15.98 -0.94
C PRO A 506 -2.27 -17.19 -0.51
N GLU A 507 -2.94 -18.20 0.05
CA GLU A 507 -2.33 -19.50 0.31
C GLU A 507 -1.84 -20.13 -1.01
N GLY A 508 -0.63 -20.68 -0.99
CA GLY A 508 0.01 -21.29 -2.16
C GLY A 508 0.56 -20.31 -3.21
N ASP A 509 0.48 -18.99 -2.99
CA ASP A 509 1.14 -18.02 -3.87
C ASP A 509 2.68 -18.06 -3.64
N PRO A 510 3.50 -18.36 -4.68
CA PRO A 510 4.94 -18.50 -4.52
C PRO A 510 5.66 -17.23 -4.06
N ALA A 511 5.22 -16.06 -4.55
CA ALA A 511 5.76 -14.78 -4.11
C ALA A 511 5.34 -14.48 -2.66
N GLY A 512 4.09 -14.81 -2.30
CA GLY A 512 3.59 -14.73 -0.94
C GLY A 512 4.42 -15.55 0.06
N GLU A 513 4.76 -16.80 -0.28
CA GLU A 513 5.61 -17.66 0.55
C GLU A 513 7.02 -17.12 0.72
N TYR A 514 7.62 -16.62 -0.36
CA TYR A 514 8.91 -15.95 -0.31
C TYR A 514 8.88 -14.70 0.59
N LEU A 515 7.87 -13.85 0.44
CA LEU A 515 7.75 -12.61 1.20
C LEU A 515 7.48 -12.87 2.69
N ARG A 516 6.69 -13.89 3.05
CA ARG A 516 6.52 -14.32 4.46
C ARG A 516 7.84 -14.78 5.09
N ALA A 517 8.65 -15.54 4.35
CA ALA A 517 9.96 -15.96 4.83
C ALA A 517 10.93 -14.77 4.95
N ALA A 518 10.87 -13.81 4.02
CA ALA A 518 11.69 -12.60 4.05
C ALA A 518 11.33 -11.66 5.20
N THR A 519 10.04 -11.45 5.51
CA THR A 519 9.60 -10.62 6.64
C THR A 519 10.03 -11.25 7.97
N ALA A 520 9.80 -12.55 8.16
CA ALA A 520 10.25 -13.27 9.34
C ALA A 520 11.77 -13.15 9.54
N THR A 521 12.55 -13.31 8.46
CA THR A 521 14.00 -13.15 8.48
C THR A 521 14.44 -11.75 8.92
N ASN A 522 13.78 -10.70 8.40
CA ASN A 522 14.10 -9.32 8.75
C ASN A 522 13.80 -9.00 10.22
N TRP A 523 12.66 -9.44 10.73
CA TRP A 523 12.29 -9.19 12.12
C TRP A 523 13.19 -9.95 13.10
N LEU A 524 13.51 -11.21 12.80
CA LEU A 524 14.49 -12.00 13.56
C LEU A 524 15.88 -11.35 13.52
N TRP A 525 16.32 -10.86 12.36
CA TRP A 525 17.59 -10.16 12.24
C TRP A 525 17.63 -8.90 13.11
N MET A 526 16.58 -8.06 13.06
CA MET A 526 16.53 -6.86 13.89
C MET A 526 16.56 -7.22 15.39
N ARG A 527 15.79 -8.24 15.80
CA ARG A 527 15.80 -8.77 17.16
C ARG A 527 17.19 -9.20 17.60
N SER A 528 17.95 -9.86 16.71
CA SER A 528 19.32 -10.31 17.02
C SER A 528 20.31 -9.15 17.26
N ARG A 529 20.01 -7.94 16.79
CA ARG A 529 20.88 -6.75 16.95
C ARG A 529 20.61 -5.95 18.21
N LEU A 530 19.49 -6.19 18.90
CA LEU A 530 19.03 -5.31 19.98
C LEU A 530 20.03 -5.22 21.14
N ALA A 531 20.70 -6.33 21.50
CA ALA A 531 21.70 -6.33 22.57
C ALA A 531 22.91 -5.44 22.24
N ASP A 532 23.49 -5.62 21.05
CA ASP A 532 24.61 -4.81 20.56
C ASP A 532 24.25 -3.33 20.46
N TRP A 533 23.07 -3.02 19.94
CA TRP A 533 22.59 -1.65 19.84
C TRP A 533 22.33 -1.04 21.22
N THR A 534 21.76 -1.80 22.15
CA THR A 534 21.56 -1.35 23.54
C THR A 534 22.90 -1.01 24.20
N ALA A 535 23.89 -1.89 24.08
CA ALA A 535 25.23 -1.64 24.61
C ALA A 535 25.84 -0.38 24.00
N ARG A 536 25.71 -0.17 22.69
CA ARG A 536 26.26 1.02 22.01
C ARG A 536 25.55 2.33 22.36
N GLN A 537 24.24 2.28 22.60
CA GLN A 537 23.39 3.47 22.74
C GLN A 537 23.16 3.91 24.20
N GLY A 538 23.37 3.03 25.17
CA GLY A 538 23.24 3.36 26.59
C GLY A 538 21.81 3.71 27.01
N GLU A 539 21.66 4.78 27.79
CA GLU A 539 20.38 5.24 28.34
C GLU A 539 19.34 5.56 27.26
N ALA A 540 19.79 6.09 26.12
CA ALA A 540 18.94 6.50 25.01
C ALA A 540 18.77 5.39 23.95
N HIS A 541 18.96 4.12 24.31
CA HIS A 541 18.76 3.01 23.38
C HIS A 541 17.33 2.94 22.83
N GLY A 542 17.12 2.24 21.72
CA GLY A 542 15.81 2.08 21.09
C GLY A 542 15.66 2.80 19.75
N TRP A 543 16.70 3.46 19.26
CA TRP A 543 16.72 3.99 17.89
C TRP A 543 17.44 3.03 16.96
N VAL A 544 16.85 2.73 15.81
CA VAL A 544 17.49 1.86 14.82
C VAL A 544 18.62 2.63 14.12
N PRO A 545 19.85 2.11 14.06
CA PRO A 545 20.92 2.75 13.30
C PRO A 545 20.61 2.83 11.81
N GLY A 546 20.82 4.00 11.23
CA GLY A 546 20.63 4.22 9.80
C GLY A 546 21.51 5.36 9.29
N ALA A 547 21.82 5.32 8.00
CA ALA A 547 22.56 6.39 7.36
C ALA A 547 21.69 7.66 7.29
N TYR A 548 22.29 8.83 7.48
CA TYR A 548 21.64 10.11 7.23
C TYR A 548 22.63 11.10 6.61
N GLY A 549 22.13 12.05 5.82
CA GLY A 549 22.97 12.99 5.08
C GLY A 549 23.73 14.00 5.96
N THR A 550 23.32 14.14 7.22
CA THR A 550 23.97 15.00 8.21
C THR A 550 24.75 14.14 9.20
N PRO A 551 26.10 14.26 9.27
CA PRO A 551 26.93 13.51 10.21
C PRO A 551 26.49 13.68 11.66
N GLY A 552 26.49 12.57 12.43
CA GLY A 552 26.14 12.58 13.84
C GLY A 552 24.67 12.89 14.16
N ALA A 553 23.82 13.01 13.15
CA ALA A 553 22.41 13.33 13.33
C ALA A 553 21.52 12.09 13.32
N LEU A 554 20.51 12.11 14.18
CA LEU A 554 19.42 11.16 14.24
C LEU A 554 18.11 11.90 13.95
N PRO A 555 17.45 11.68 12.81
CA PRO A 555 16.12 12.22 12.55
C PRO A 555 15.05 11.40 13.30
N PRO A 556 14.40 11.94 14.36
CA PRO A 556 13.46 11.16 15.17
C PRO A 556 12.24 10.73 14.35
N TRP A 557 11.81 11.59 13.42
CA TRP A 557 10.71 11.29 12.49
C TRP A 557 10.96 10.04 11.64
N GLN A 558 12.20 9.68 11.28
CA GLN A 558 12.43 8.42 10.56
C GLN A 558 12.30 7.19 11.47
N GLN A 559 12.56 7.33 12.76
CA GLN A 559 12.27 6.28 13.75
C GLN A 559 10.76 6.11 13.88
N ASP A 560 10.00 7.22 13.89
CA ASP A 560 8.54 7.21 13.91
C ASP A 560 7.95 6.51 12.67
N TYR A 561 8.55 6.69 11.49
CA TYR A 561 8.15 5.98 10.27
C TYR A 561 8.29 4.48 10.46
N LEU A 562 9.46 4.03 10.91
CA LEU A 562 9.74 2.62 11.12
C LEU A 562 8.82 2.04 12.20
N ALA A 563 8.59 2.77 13.29
CA ALA A 563 7.68 2.37 14.36
C ALA A 563 6.27 2.05 13.86
N SER A 564 5.77 2.79 12.85
CA SER A 564 4.48 2.50 12.21
C SER A 564 4.43 1.10 11.58
N THR A 565 5.52 0.69 10.92
CA THR A 565 5.64 -0.61 10.28
C THR A 565 5.82 -1.71 11.32
N VAL A 566 6.73 -1.52 12.29
CA VAL A 566 6.98 -2.52 13.35
C VAL A 566 5.72 -2.77 14.17
N ALA A 567 4.97 -1.72 14.51
CA ALA A 567 3.74 -1.87 15.28
C ALA A 567 2.64 -2.60 14.49
N LEU A 568 2.47 -2.31 13.21
CA LEU A 568 1.51 -3.05 12.40
C LEU A 568 1.90 -4.54 12.27
N ALA A 569 3.18 -4.85 12.06
CA ALA A 569 3.69 -6.23 12.04
C ALA A 569 3.46 -6.96 13.37
N ALA A 570 3.70 -6.28 14.51
CA ALA A 570 3.42 -6.82 15.84
C ALA A 570 1.92 -7.10 16.05
N ARG A 571 1.04 -6.18 15.63
CA ARG A 571 -0.43 -6.38 15.70
C ARG A 571 -0.92 -7.51 14.79
N ARG A 572 -0.18 -7.82 13.72
CA ARG A 572 -0.43 -8.96 12.82
C ARG A 572 0.13 -10.29 13.35
N GLY A 573 0.71 -10.31 14.56
CA GLY A 573 1.15 -11.51 15.24
C GLY A 573 2.65 -11.84 15.12
N SER A 574 3.49 -10.90 14.68
CA SER A 574 4.94 -11.10 14.69
C SER A 574 5.52 -10.84 16.08
N ASP A 575 5.90 -11.91 16.79
CA ASP A 575 6.53 -11.83 18.11
C ASP A 575 7.87 -11.08 18.07
N ASP A 576 8.68 -11.31 17.02
CA ASP A 576 9.96 -10.60 16.84
C ASP A 576 9.73 -9.11 16.63
N ALA A 577 8.75 -8.72 15.81
CA ALA A 577 8.40 -7.31 15.64
C ALA A 577 7.88 -6.71 16.96
N ARG A 578 7.14 -7.47 17.77
CA ARG A 578 6.67 -7.02 19.09
C ARG A 578 7.83 -6.75 20.05
N VAL A 579 8.82 -7.63 20.08
CA VAL A 579 10.06 -7.42 20.87
C VAL A 579 10.82 -6.19 20.37
N CYS A 580 10.98 -6.04 19.06
CA CYS A 580 11.60 -4.87 18.45
C CYS A 580 10.86 -3.56 18.79
N LEU A 581 9.52 -3.54 18.75
CA LEU A 581 8.73 -2.36 19.12
C LEU A 581 8.89 -2.03 20.60
N ALA A 582 8.89 -3.04 21.48
CA ALA A 582 9.11 -2.85 22.90
C ALA A 582 10.49 -2.24 23.19
N TRP A 583 11.52 -2.68 22.47
CA TRP A 583 12.85 -2.08 22.53
C TRP A 583 12.86 -0.63 21.99
N MET A 584 12.21 -0.37 20.85
CA MET A 584 12.11 0.97 20.28
C MET A 584 11.39 1.97 21.19
N THR A 585 10.49 1.46 22.03
CA THR A 585 9.70 2.27 22.96
C THR A 585 10.58 3.05 23.93
N ASN A 586 11.75 2.53 24.33
CA ASN A 586 12.67 3.25 25.22
C ASN A 586 13.06 4.62 24.64
N PHE A 587 13.47 4.68 23.36
CA PHE A 587 13.81 5.93 22.71
C PHE A 587 12.57 6.77 22.35
N LEU A 588 11.59 6.16 21.69
CA LEU A 588 10.43 6.87 21.12
C LEU A 588 9.56 7.54 22.18
N VAL A 589 9.41 6.90 23.34
CA VAL A 589 8.72 7.46 24.50
C VAL A 589 9.68 8.23 25.40
N GLY A 590 10.89 7.70 25.65
CA GLY A 590 11.86 8.27 26.58
C GLY A 590 12.30 9.70 26.22
N ARG A 591 12.35 10.04 24.92
CA ARG A 591 12.63 11.42 24.46
C ARG A 591 11.67 12.48 25.00
N PHE A 592 10.47 12.08 25.48
CA PHE A 592 9.51 12.99 26.11
C PHE A 592 9.63 13.08 27.64
N PHE A 593 10.56 12.36 28.24
CA PHE A 593 10.70 12.27 29.70
C PHE A 593 12.13 12.43 30.20
N ALA A 594 13.05 12.80 29.31
CA ALA A 594 14.45 13.05 29.64
C ALA A 594 14.71 14.49 30.13
N GLY A 595 13.66 15.22 30.54
CA GLY A 595 13.74 16.62 31.00
C GLY A 595 14.70 16.81 32.19
N ALA A 596 14.69 15.89 33.15
CA ALA A 596 15.62 15.91 34.29
C ALA A 596 17.09 15.73 33.88
N SER A 597 17.36 15.09 32.74
CA SER A 597 18.69 14.98 32.13
C SER A 597 19.03 16.18 31.25
N GLY A 598 18.19 17.22 31.24
CA GLY A 598 18.36 18.41 30.44
C GLY A 598 17.97 18.23 28.98
N PHE A 599 17.17 17.23 28.60
CA PHE A 599 16.60 17.10 27.25
C PHE A 599 15.13 17.59 27.28
N PRO A 600 14.83 18.81 26.79
CA PRO A 600 13.47 19.37 26.79
C PRO A 600 12.46 18.47 26.07
N ARG A 601 11.21 18.50 26.51
CA ARG A 601 10.17 17.61 25.98
C ARG A 601 9.81 17.94 24.53
N GLU A 602 9.90 19.22 24.18
CA GLU A 602 9.75 19.80 22.85
C GLU A 602 10.80 19.23 21.88
N ASP A 603 12.02 18.98 22.35
CA ASP A 603 13.09 18.37 21.53
C ASP A 603 12.75 16.92 21.14
N GLY A 604 11.77 16.30 21.80
CA GLY A 604 11.23 15.00 21.41
C GLY A 604 10.71 14.98 19.97
N VAL A 605 10.34 16.11 19.38
CA VAL A 605 9.87 16.21 17.99
C VAL A 605 10.76 17.10 17.11
N ALA A 606 11.96 17.45 17.57
CA ALA A 606 12.94 18.19 16.78
C ALA A 606 13.26 17.47 15.46
N TYR A 607 13.60 18.23 14.42
CA TYR A 607 13.93 17.65 13.10
C TYR A 607 15.14 16.71 13.18
N LEU A 608 16.15 17.08 13.97
CA LEU A 608 17.36 16.31 14.21
C LEU A 608 17.71 16.32 15.69
N ILE A 609 18.24 15.20 16.18
CA ILE A 609 18.89 15.06 17.49
C ILE A 609 20.34 14.64 17.27
N ALA A 610 21.27 15.11 18.09
CA ALA A 610 22.66 14.69 18.03
C ALA A 610 22.90 13.36 18.73
N ILE A 611 23.51 12.40 18.03
CA ILE A 611 23.93 11.10 18.58
C ILE A 611 25.44 10.93 18.68
N THR A 612 26.22 11.92 18.23
CA THR A 612 27.68 11.99 18.40
C THR A 612 28.10 13.40 18.82
N ARG A 613 29.34 13.59 19.29
CA ARG A 613 29.89 14.94 19.58
C ARG A 613 30.12 15.75 18.28
N PRO A 614 29.96 17.09 18.27
CA PRO A 614 30.15 17.93 17.08
C PRO A 614 31.49 17.76 16.39
N ASP A 615 32.56 17.65 17.20
CA ASP A 615 33.95 17.53 16.73
C ASP A 615 34.53 16.13 16.99
N GLY A 616 33.68 15.18 17.38
CA GLY A 616 34.08 13.79 17.65
C GLY A 616 33.93 12.91 16.42
N PRO A 617 34.65 11.78 16.36
CA PRO A 617 34.47 10.82 15.28
C PRO A 617 33.04 10.24 15.32
N ASN A 618 32.47 9.97 14.15
CA ASN A 618 31.06 9.53 14.02
C ASN A 618 30.78 8.15 14.63
N ASP A 619 31.81 7.41 15.02
CA ASP A 619 31.73 6.11 15.69
C ASP A 619 31.55 6.21 17.21
N GLN A 620 31.83 7.39 17.81
CA GLN A 620 31.61 7.65 19.24
C GLN A 620 30.18 8.11 19.51
N ILE A 621 29.29 7.13 19.71
CA ILE A 621 27.89 7.34 20.05
C ILE A 621 27.77 7.89 21.49
N LEU A 622 26.94 8.92 21.66
CA LEU A 622 26.56 9.48 22.96
C LEU A 622 25.61 8.51 23.68
N ARG A 623 25.95 8.13 24.91
CA ARG A 623 25.27 7.05 25.66
C ARG A 623 24.25 7.54 26.69
N THR A 624 24.15 8.84 26.93
CA THR A 624 23.30 9.43 27.98
C THR A 624 22.43 10.55 27.42
N TRP A 625 21.22 10.73 27.96
CA TRP A 625 20.33 11.81 27.52
C TRP A 625 20.92 13.20 27.71
N SER A 626 21.71 13.42 28.77
CA SER A 626 22.39 14.70 29.05
C SER A 626 23.41 15.07 27.99
N ALA A 627 24.27 14.13 27.59
CA ALA A 627 25.22 14.34 26.51
C ALA A 627 24.53 14.59 25.16
N ILE A 628 23.46 13.85 24.87
CA ILE A 628 22.63 14.06 23.66
C ILE A 628 22.03 15.47 23.66
N ALA A 629 21.46 15.91 24.78
CA ALA A 629 20.88 17.24 24.89
C ALA A 629 21.93 18.34 24.70
N ALA A 630 23.09 18.24 25.37
CA ALA A 630 24.18 19.19 25.23
C ALA A 630 24.67 19.29 23.77
N ALA A 631 24.88 18.14 23.11
CA ALA A 631 25.33 18.09 21.73
C ALA A 631 24.26 18.59 20.73
N THR A 632 22.98 18.40 21.04
CA THR A 632 21.86 18.90 20.22
C THR A 632 21.73 20.41 20.33
N ARG A 633 21.92 20.98 21.54
CA ARG A 633 22.00 22.42 21.75
C ARG A 633 23.21 23.05 21.06
N GLN A 634 24.39 22.45 21.20
CA GLN A 634 25.63 22.96 20.59
C GLN A 634 25.54 23.05 19.07
N ARG A 635 24.78 22.15 18.42
CA ARG A 635 24.52 22.17 16.98
C ARG A 635 23.33 23.02 16.54
N ASP A 636 22.70 23.71 17.48
CA ASP A 636 21.50 24.52 17.25
C ASP A 636 20.31 23.71 16.67
N TRP A 637 20.18 22.44 17.05
CA TRP A 637 19.09 21.55 16.58
C TRP A 637 17.91 21.43 17.57
N HIS A 638 18.04 22.01 18.76
CA HIS A 638 17.01 21.99 19.80
C HIS A 638 15.84 22.94 19.50
N ASN A 639 14.61 22.62 19.92
CA ASN A 639 13.47 23.52 19.89
C ASN A 639 13.49 24.60 20.97
N GLY A 640 14.15 24.34 22.11
CA GLY A 640 13.98 25.18 23.30
C GLY A 640 12.52 25.17 23.75
N ASP A 641 12.01 26.31 24.23
CA ASP A 641 10.60 26.45 24.68
C ASP A 641 9.64 26.81 23.53
N THR A 642 10.02 26.52 22.28
CA THR A 642 9.25 26.83 21.08
C THR A 642 9.01 25.57 20.25
N TRP A 643 8.92 25.69 18.93
CA TRP A 643 8.84 24.57 17.99
C TRP A 643 9.71 24.84 16.76
N ARG A 644 10.77 25.65 16.90
CA ARG A 644 11.49 26.26 15.78
C ARG A 644 12.07 25.25 14.78
N THR A 645 12.43 24.04 15.23
CA THR A 645 12.94 22.97 14.36
C THR A 645 11.87 21.93 14.01
N SER A 646 10.67 22.03 14.59
CA SER A 646 9.59 21.07 14.42
C SER A 646 8.54 21.53 13.39
N ARG A 647 8.95 22.36 12.42
CA ARG A 647 8.07 22.88 11.38
C ARG A 647 7.77 21.78 10.35
N GLY A 648 6.59 21.18 10.43
CA GLY A 648 6.10 20.16 9.50
C GLY A 648 5.38 19.04 10.24
N ASP A 649 5.32 17.85 9.64
CA ASP A 649 4.56 16.72 10.19
C ASP A 649 5.23 16.01 11.38
N TYR A 650 6.37 16.49 11.91
CA TYR A 650 7.17 15.76 12.90
C TYR A 650 6.39 15.44 14.19
N SER A 651 5.60 16.39 14.69
CA SER A 651 4.70 16.17 15.83
C SER A 651 3.62 15.14 15.51
N ARG A 652 3.12 15.12 14.27
CA ARG A 652 2.10 14.18 13.80
C ARG A 652 2.66 12.76 13.67
N TRP A 653 3.91 12.62 13.23
CA TRP A 653 4.64 11.34 13.22
C TRP A 653 4.83 10.79 14.62
N ALA A 654 5.26 11.64 15.57
CA ALA A 654 5.36 11.23 16.96
C ALA A 654 3.99 10.85 17.56
N LEU A 655 2.93 11.60 17.29
CA LEU A 655 1.58 11.23 17.73
C LEU A 655 1.15 9.86 17.17
N GLN A 656 1.41 9.59 15.89
CA GLN A 656 1.11 8.30 15.28
C GLN A 656 1.90 7.15 15.92
N SER A 657 3.20 7.32 16.18
CA SER A 657 4.01 6.25 16.78
C SER A 657 3.61 6.00 18.24
N LEU A 658 3.38 7.06 19.03
CA LEU A 658 2.88 6.97 20.40
C LEU A 658 1.50 6.32 20.47
N ALA A 659 0.61 6.64 19.52
CA ALA A 659 -0.70 6.00 19.41
C ALA A 659 -0.59 4.49 19.19
N GLN A 660 0.26 4.08 18.24
CA GLN A 660 0.45 2.67 17.92
C GLN A 660 1.17 1.89 19.03
N ILE A 661 2.14 2.50 19.72
CA ILE A 661 2.78 1.90 20.91
C ILE A 661 1.76 1.72 22.03
N THR A 662 0.92 2.74 22.28
CA THR A 662 -0.16 2.67 23.28
C THR A 662 -1.10 1.51 22.97
N GLU A 663 -1.54 1.38 21.72
CA GLU A 663 -2.48 0.34 21.30
C GLU A 663 -1.86 -1.06 21.29
N THR A 664 -0.62 -1.20 20.83
CA THR A 664 0.02 -2.51 20.59
C THR A 664 0.65 -3.11 21.85
N LEU A 665 1.19 -2.26 22.72
CA LEU A 665 1.93 -2.67 23.92
C LEU A 665 1.21 -2.32 25.22
N ASN A 666 0.06 -1.63 25.17
CA ASN A 666 -0.64 -1.11 26.36
C ASN A 666 0.28 -0.24 27.25
N HIS A 667 1.08 0.64 26.62
CA HIS A 667 2.16 1.35 27.30
C HIS A 667 1.71 2.69 27.90
N ALA A 668 1.56 2.75 29.23
CA ALA A 668 1.03 3.92 29.95
C ALA A 668 1.80 5.23 29.69
N ARG A 669 3.15 5.20 29.68
CA ARG A 669 3.94 6.41 29.40
C ARG A 669 3.85 6.88 27.95
N ALA A 670 3.54 5.98 27.02
CA ALA A 670 3.31 6.39 25.62
C ALA A 670 2.00 7.17 25.52
N ARG A 671 0.96 6.70 26.24
CA ARG A 671 -0.32 7.39 26.38
C ARG A 671 -0.15 8.77 27.02
N GLU A 672 0.66 8.89 28.06
CA GLU A 672 0.99 10.17 28.70
C GLU A 672 1.74 11.12 27.75
N ALA A 673 2.73 10.62 27.01
CA ALA A 673 3.43 11.41 25.98
C ALA A 673 2.49 11.88 24.86
N TYR A 674 1.57 11.01 24.44
CA TYR A 674 0.57 11.34 23.43
C TYR A 674 -0.35 12.48 23.89
N LEU A 675 -0.92 12.36 25.09
CA LEU A 675 -1.82 13.38 25.66
C LEU A 675 -1.13 14.72 25.86
N TRP A 676 0.11 14.72 26.35
CA TRP A 676 0.86 15.97 26.47
C TRP A 676 1.12 16.59 25.10
N LEU A 677 1.57 15.82 24.10
CA LEU A 677 1.93 16.39 22.80
C LEU A 677 0.71 16.99 22.09
N LEU A 678 -0.49 16.41 22.30
CA LEU A 678 -1.75 17.02 21.87
C LEU A 678 -2.06 18.34 22.59
N GLY A 679 -1.79 18.42 23.89
CA GLY A 679 -2.06 19.62 24.72
C GLY A 679 -0.98 20.70 24.66
N ALA A 680 0.22 20.39 24.15
CA ALA A 680 1.38 21.27 24.21
C ALA A 680 1.39 22.39 23.15
N GLY A 681 0.39 22.45 22.26
CA GLY A 681 0.37 23.43 21.17
C GLY A 681 1.40 23.14 20.08
N ALA A 682 1.79 21.87 19.90
CA ALA A 682 2.74 21.45 18.88
C ALA A 682 2.17 21.69 17.46
N PRO A 683 3.00 22.10 16.48
CA PRO A 683 2.53 22.43 15.14
C PRO A 683 1.75 21.30 14.46
N PHE A 684 0.68 21.67 13.74
CA PHE A 684 -0.13 20.79 12.89
C PHE A 684 -0.83 19.61 13.61
N THR A 685 -1.05 19.71 14.92
CA THR A 685 -1.67 18.63 15.71
C THR A 685 -3.19 18.79 15.93
N GLY A 686 -3.76 19.92 15.51
CA GLY A 686 -5.21 20.19 15.59
C GLY A 686 -6.04 19.36 14.61
N PRO A 687 -7.33 19.07 14.93
CA PRO A 687 -8.23 18.26 14.08
C PRO A 687 -8.36 18.76 12.63
N GLU A 688 -8.33 20.08 12.41
CA GLU A 688 -8.40 20.72 11.09
C GLU A 688 -7.25 20.30 10.18
N HIS A 689 -6.04 20.13 10.72
CA HIS A 689 -4.90 19.68 9.95
C HIS A 689 -5.04 18.23 9.48
N TYR A 690 -5.72 17.39 10.26
CA TYR A 690 -6.00 15.99 9.89
C TYR A 690 -7.15 15.86 8.91
N ALA A 691 -8.14 16.75 8.97
CA ALA A 691 -9.20 16.83 7.96
C ALA A 691 -8.65 17.27 6.58
N ALA A 692 -7.64 18.14 6.57
CA ALA A 692 -6.95 18.59 5.35
C ALA A 692 -5.89 17.60 4.83
N SER A 693 -5.29 16.81 5.73
CA SER A 693 -4.26 15.80 5.43
C SER A 693 -4.42 14.59 6.34
N ALA A 694 -5.04 13.52 5.86
CA ALA A 694 -5.41 12.39 6.70
C ALA A 694 -4.30 11.34 6.89
N GLN A 695 -3.16 11.44 6.19
CA GLN A 695 -2.18 10.34 6.07
C GLN A 695 -1.65 9.81 7.43
N LEU A 696 -1.54 10.71 8.43
CA LEU A 696 -1.05 10.43 9.79
C LEU A 696 -2.16 10.47 10.84
N ASN A 697 -3.43 10.44 10.42
CA ASN A 697 -4.56 10.55 11.32
C ASN A 697 -4.80 9.24 12.10
N ILE A 698 -3.80 8.77 12.83
CA ILE A 698 -3.81 7.52 13.57
C ILE A 698 -3.91 7.83 15.06
N VAL A 699 -4.80 7.14 15.77
CA VAL A 699 -5.14 7.42 17.16
C VAL A 699 -5.23 6.14 18.00
N PRO A 700 -5.04 6.20 19.33
CA PRO A 700 -5.44 5.13 20.23
C PRO A 700 -6.95 4.84 20.13
N ARG A 701 -7.34 3.58 20.38
CA ARG A 701 -8.74 3.12 20.27
C ARG A 701 -9.76 3.97 21.02
N ASP A 702 -9.38 4.47 22.18
CA ASP A 702 -10.24 5.19 23.11
C ASP A 702 -9.98 6.71 23.12
N MET A 703 -9.21 7.22 22.16
CA MET A 703 -8.85 8.65 22.05
C MET A 703 -9.07 9.22 20.65
N PRO A 704 -10.32 9.25 20.15
CA PRO A 704 -10.64 10.03 18.95
C PRO A 704 -10.26 11.50 19.16
N ARG A 705 -9.76 12.18 18.12
CA ARG A 705 -9.35 13.60 18.20
C ARG A 705 -10.53 14.52 18.48
N VAL A 706 -11.72 14.16 18.01
CA VAL A 706 -12.96 14.88 18.29
C VAL A 706 -13.95 13.93 18.96
N PRO A 707 -13.90 13.78 20.31
CA PRO A 707 -14.73 12.79 21.03
C PRO A 707 -16.23 12.92 20.78
N ALA A 708 -16.75 14.14 20.62
CA ALA A 708 -18.16 14.39 20.31
C ALA A 708 -18.59 13.88 18.92
N ARG A 709 -17.63 13.59 18.03
CA ARG A 709 -17.85 13.06 16.68
C ARG A 709 -17.29 11.65 16.51
N ALA A 710 -16.94 10.98 17.60
CA ALA A 710 -16.47 9.60 17.56
C ALA A 710 -17.51 8.73 16.84
N LEU A 711 -17.09 8.07 15.76
CA LEU A 711 -17.99 7.23 14.98
C LEU A 711 -18.38 6.01 15.81
N ARG A 712 -19.67 5.85 16.07
CA ARG A 712 -20.25 4.65 16.69
C ARG A 712 -21.10 3.95 15.65
N CYS A 713 -21.23 2.63 15.76
CA CYS A 713 -22.17 1.93 14.90
C CYS A 713 -23.61 2.41 15.16
N ALA A 714 -24.47 2.35 14.14
CA ALA A 714 -25.88 2.67 14.22
C ALA A 714 -26.70 1.39 14.52
N ALA A 715 -27.64 1.47 15.45
CA ALA A 715 -28.50 0.36 15.83
C ALA A 715 -29.43 -0.10 14.70
#